data_AF-A0A5N0I562-F1
#
_entry.id   AF-A0A5N0I562-F1
#
_cell.length_a   1.000
_cell.length_b   1.000
_cell.length_c   1.000
_cell.angle_alpha   90.00
_cell.angle_beta   90.00
_cell.angle_gamma   90.00
#
_symmetry.space_group_name_H-M   'P 1'
#
loop_
_entity.id
_entity.type
_entity.pdbx_description
1 polymer ?
#
loop_
_entity_poly.entity_id
_entity_poly.type
_entity_poly.pdbx_seq_one_letter_code
_entity_poly.pdbx_strand_id
1 'polypeptide(L)'
;MLLFWAAAPRKLSAISLMNYSRNRELRVISEDRMRPVAVTAPTDVIDHAVHRGRPSRIRRGVGLAAAAAIGALTAAGVTPGASHIGGLVSAPVRLLSGDESLQDVITQLLIDQQQMQVAFAGYDKVSPPDLLMTHEYAQNALTTMLGAQLLQFNYEDLHNVAIPFAPYPWDAAATNMQQLLVYANPDDQYTALPLTPGNTYTMTITPPAGPNGTSDVTFLEASGNGVTQPYGTINSYNLDQFTPNANGSYTITFASTNPDPGNPDFNFIEIPADAQRTVVRDSVGNWGLPHDSFSITQQGVPAPSPLHPPLLTDSEISQLILGPVAEHAVSEVGSSDYFGQIYYTNLPEPNTMTPIGPTPKVIPAGPLLNDGQQYLSAGDFKLTPEEALILKVPDVEGAYASAMVTNIFGQTAPTATATGSLNPGDTFHAPDGYTYYIISSQAPTNGTGDIYANWLNDNGAADGGIWLRFQGITTPPSEPLQVQTYVVPLNDVGTIVPTDTPTITPAQYAADAQLRLFEWDYVHDQNENTGWLGSNLEYDQIKAALGPQVFGQIFGGQGTQFGAPQEVPSVLDRMINPALIPNPITVIEDIVKDPTGSVLALKDNLPLALNDIEMPTILSFLRLEVAIEQTLGELKSSVSSGQWPQVFTDLLNGVGGLATVVNETLTDPGTSITAGFLNARDDLAVSIFNAGSYSAPGGAASFSDAVSQLAQSVIPDLNPAAAFADFNTLSAEITAQIAAQGAEIAPIAATLPLDLIP
;
A
#
# COMPACT_ATOMS: atom_id res chain seq x y z
N MET A 1 17.68 13.14 15.72
CA MET A 1 16.47 14.00 15.60
C MET A 1 16.76 15.41 15.11
N LEU A 2 17.41 16.35 15.83
CA LEU A 2 17.72 17.72 15.32
C LEU A 2 18.70 17.78 14.12
N LEU A 3 19.41 16.69 13.84
CA LEU A 3 20.31 16.56 12.67
C LEU A 3 19.58 16.17 11.37
N PHE A 4 18.41 15.53 11.45
CA PHE A 4 17.62 15.15 10.27
C PHE A 4 16.92 16.35 9.62
N TRP A 5 16.54 17.36 10.41
CA TRP A 5 15.87 18.58 9.94
C TRP A 5 16.84 19.69 9.48
N ALA A 6 18.16 19.48 9.57
CA ALA A 6 19.16 20.53 9.34
C ALA A 6 19.66 20.66 7.89
N ALA A 7 19.12 19.90 6.94
CA ALA A 7 19.56 19.88 5.54
C ALA A 7 18.68 20.71 4.58
N ALA A 8 18.29 21.93 4.98
CA ALA A 8 17.84 22.94 4.00
C ALA A 8 19.07 23.70 3.43
N PRO A 9 19.12 24.03 2.12
CA PRO A 9 20.24 24.77 1.57
C PRO A 9 20.31 26.17 2.20
N ARG A 10 21.36 26.40 3.01
CA ARG A 10 21.70 27.69 3.60
C ARG A 10 21.98 28.74 2.53
N LYS A 11 20.94 29.43 2.04
CA LYS A 11 21.04 30.78 1.47
C LYS A 11 19.73 31.55 1.62
N LEU A 12 19.40 31.96 2.85
CA LEU A 12 18.61 33.18 3.05
C LEU A 12 19.28 34.00 4.15
N SER A 13 20.04 35.00 3.70
CA SER A 13 20.62 36.03 4.55
C SER A 13 19.51 36.83 5.22
N ALA A 14 19.63 36.99 6.52
CA ALA A 14 18.90 37.98 7.30
C ALA A 14 18.90 39.35 6.60
N ILE A 15 17.71 39.91 6.35
CA ILE A 15 17.40 41.36 6.38
C ILE A 15 15.87 41.53 6.33
N SER A 16 15.37 42.23 7.34
CA SER A 16 14.14 43.04 7.37
C SER A 16 12.77 42.40 7.68
N LEU A 17 12.54 42.21 8.98
CA LEU A 17 11.32 42.73 9.62
C LEU A 17 11.33 44.27 9.51
N MET A 18 10.42 44.86 8.71
CA MET A 18 9.74 46.16 8.91
C MET A 18 9.28 46.79 7.59
N ASN A 19 8.06 47.36 7.64
CA ASN A 19 7.47 48.45 6.84
C ASN A 19 6.52 48.11 5.67
N TYR A 20 5.24 48.07 6.04
CA TYR A 20 4.12 48.88 5.53
C TYR A 20 4.33 49.81 4.30
N SER A 21 3.44 49.60 3.33
CA SER A 21 2.71 50.58 2.49
C SER A 21 3.24 51.03 1.11
N ARG A 22 2.26 51.01 0.18
CA ARG A 22 2.03 51.82 -1.04
C ARG A 22 2.44 51.25 -2.41
N ASN A 23 1.38 50.91 -3.16
CA ASN A 23 1.06 51.27 -4.56
C ASN A 23 2.22 51.58 -5.52
N ARG A 24 2.26 50.85 -6.65
CA ARG A 24 2.01 51.44 -7.98
C ARG A 24 1.84 50.41 -9.09
N GLU A 25 1.07 50.87 -10.06
CA GLU A 25 0.51 50.27 -11.27
C GLU A 25 1.48 49.89 -12.40
N LEU A 26 1.00 48.94 -13.24
CA LEU A 26 1.06 48.84 -14.71
C LEU A 26 2.40 48.59 -15.43
N ARG A 27 2.48 47.46 -16.18
CA ARG A 27 2.31 47.44 -17.65
C ARG A 27 2.42 46.03 -18.28
N VAL A 28 1.50 45.80 -19.22
CA VAL A 28 1.37 44.74 -20.23
C VAL A 28 2.46 44.84 -21.31
N ILE A 29 3.04 43.72 -21.78
CA ILE A 29 3.46 43.47 -23.19
C ILE A 29 3.31 41.97 -23.53
N SER A 30 2.88 41.73 -24.77
CA SER A 30 2.34 40.56 -25.48
C SER A 30 3.33 39.51 -26.03
N GLU A 31 2.77 38.30 -26.26
CA GLU A 31 2.94 37.28 -27.33
C GLU A 31 4.17 37.30 -28.29
N ASP A 32 4.83 36.15 -28.49
CA ASP A 32 4.57 35.18 -29.59
C ASP A 32 5.84 34.39 -30.06
N ARG A 33 5.61 33.12 -30.46
CA ARG A 33 6.36 32.20 -31.35
C ARG A 33 7.66 31.46 -30.95
N MET A 34 7.48 30.14 -30.85
CA MET A 34 8.45 29.07 -31.09
C MET A 34 8.76 28.84 -32.59
N ARG A 35 10.01 28.46 -32.93
CA ARG A 35 10.40 27.40 -33.90
C ARG A 35 11.85 26.90 -33.65
N PRO A 36 12.18 25.62 -33.96
CA PRO A 36 13.41 24.95 -33.55
C PRO A 36 14.52 24.94 -34.63
N VAL A 37 15.77 24.74 -34.21
CA VAL A 37 16.92 24.51 -35.10
C VAL A 37 17.67 23.24 -34.66
N ALA A 38 17.82 22.31 -35.59
CA ALA A 38 18.66 21.12 -35.51
C ALA A 38 20.11 21.47 -35.86
N VAL A 39 21.10 20.86 -35.19
CA VAL A 39 22.49 20.81 -35.67
C VAL A 39 23.15 19.46 -35.39
N THR A 40 23.76 18.98 -36.46
CA THR A 40 24.57 17.80 -36.76
C THR A 40 25.86 17.60 -35.94
N ALA A 41 26.27 16.34 -35.83
CA ALA A 41 27.58 15.88 -35.38
C ALA A 41 28.71 16.10 -36.42
N PRO A 42 29.98 16.02 -35.99
CA PRO A 42 31.00 15.38 -36.82
C PRO A 42 31.92 14.40 -36.06
N THR A 43 32.41 13.43 -36.82
CA THR A 43 33.45 12.43 -36.52
C THR A 43 34.87 13.00 -36.73
N ASP A 44 35.86 12.48 -35.99
CA ASP A 44 37.04 11.79 -36.56
C ASP A 44 38.21 11.58 -35.56
N VAL A 45 38.67 10.31 -35.51
CA VAL A 45 40.06 9.80 -35.63
C VAL A 45 41.15 10.33 -34.69
N ILE A 46 41.84 9.41 -33.98
CA ILE A 46 43.31 9.21 -34.02
C ILE A 46 43.67 7.80 -33.50
N ASP A 47 44.55 7.18 -34.26
CA ASP A 47 45.15 5.84 -34.16
C ASP A 47 46.55 5.95 -33.52
N HIS A 48 46.97 5.02 -32.64
CA HIS A 48 48.28 4.34 -32.73
C HIS A 48 48.69 3.44 -31.54
N ALA A 49 49.11 2.24 -31.94
CA ALA A 49 50.37 1.55 -31.62
C ALA A 49 50.53 0.72 -30.32
N VAL A 50 50.67 -0.58 -30.59
CA VAL A 50 51.08 -1.70 -29.74
C VAL A 50 52.57 -1.66 -29.39
N HIS A 51 52.92 -1.94 -28.13
CA HIS A 51 54.21 -2.52 -27.77
C HIS A 51 54.08 -3.66 -26.75
N ARG A 52 54.79 -4.76 -27.03
CA ARG A 52 54.79 -6.04 -26.30
C ARG A 52 55.56 -5.97 -24.97
N GLY A 53 55.01 -6.60 -23.93
CA GLY A 53 55.71 -7.07 -22.74
C GLY A 53 54.98 -8.27 -22.13
N ARG A 54 55.68 -9.40 -21.96
CA ARG A 54 55.17 -10.71 -21.52
C ARG A 54 55.34 -10.88 -19.98
N PRO A 55 54.81 -11.95 -19.35
CA PRO A 55 53.79 -11.91 -18.31
C PRO A 55 54.33 -12.18 -16.89
N SER A 56 53.63 -11.73 -15.84
CA SER A 56 53.49 -12.54 -14.60
C SER A 56 52.45 -11.98 -13.63
N ARG A 57 51.70 -12.93 -13.03
CA ARG A 57 50.85 -12.82 -11.82
C ARG A 57 49.40 -12.34 -11.99
N ILE A 58 48.59 -13.19 -12.62
CA ILE A 58 47.15 -13.29 -12.30
C ILE A 58 47.00 -14.46 -11.31
N ARG A 59 46.97 -14.12 -10.02
CA ARG A 59 46.51 -14.98 -8.91
C ARG A 59 46.06 -14.03 -7.80
N ARG A 60 44.83 -13.52 -7.92
CA ARG A 60 44.00 -12.84 -6.90
C ARG A 60 42.99 -12.00 -7.68
N GLY A 61 41.77 -12.49 -7.86
CA GLY A 61 40.74 -11.76 -8.58
C GLY A 61 39.30 -12.16 -8.24
N VAL A 62 39.06 -13.40 -7.81
CA VAL A 62 37.68 -13.88 -7.62
C VAL A 62 37.18 -13.75 -6.18
N GLY A 63 38.06 -13.55 -5.19
CA GLY A 63 37.67 -13.39 -3.77
C GLY A 63 37.34 -11.96 -3.32
N LEU A 64 37.27 -10.98 -4.23
CA LEU A 64 37.13 -9.55 -3.89
C LEU A 64 35.73 -8.97 -4.13
N ALA A 65 34.84 -9.65 -4.86
CA ALA A 65 33.49 -9.15 -5.12
C ALA A 65 32.58 -9.26 -3.88
N ALA A 66 32.64 -10.37 -3.14
CA ALA A 66 31.87 -10.55 -1.91
C ALA A 66 32.35 -9.66 -0.75
N ALA A 67 33.66 -9.37 -0.67
CA ALA A 67 34.21 -8.48 0.36
C ALA A 67 33.95 -6.99 0.07
N ALA A 68 33.77 -6.60 -1.21
CA ALA A 68 33.50 -5.21 -1.60
C ALA A 68 32.04 -4.80 -1.31
N ALA A 69 31.07 -5.71 -1.44
CA ALA A 69 29.67 -5.47 -1.09
C ALA A 69 29.50 -5.23 0.43
N ILE A 70 30.20 -6.01 1.26
CA ILE A 70 30.16 -5.89 2.74
C ILE A 70 30.92 -4.63 3.22
N GLY A 71 32.00 -4.23 2.52
CA GLY A 71 32.75 -3.02 2.82
C GLY A 71 32.01 -1.71 2.47
N ALA A 72 31.07 -1.75 1.54
CA ALA A 72 30.27 -0.58 1.15
C ALA A 72 29.17 -0.25 2.19
N LEU A 73 28.57 -1.27 2.81
CA LEU A 73 27.53 -1.10 3.84
C LEU A 73 28.07 -0.57 5.18
N THR A 74 29.35 -0.81 5.48
CA THR A 74 30.00 -0.34 6.72
C THR A 74 30.64 1.05 6.60
N ALA A 75 30.76 1.59 5.38
CA ALA A 75 31.49 2.83 5.11
C ALA A 75 30.63 3.97 4.52
N ALA A 76 29.31 3.92 4.67
CA ALA A 76 28.38 4.98 4.25
C ALA A 76 28.47 6.23 5.15
N GLY A 77 29.65 6.87 5.15
CA GLY A 77 29.83 8.27 5.44
C GLY A 77 29.54 9.09 4.18
N VAL A 78 28.44 9.83 4.23
CA VAL A 78 27.92 10.80 3.26
C VAL A 78 28.99 11.53 2.42
N THR A 79 28.81 11.55 1.08
CA THR A 79 28.87 12.77 0.26
C THR A 79 28.28 12.55 -1.14
N PRO A 80 27.30 13.34 -1.60
CA PRO A 80 26.70 13.18 -2.92
C PRO A 80 27.52 13.92 -3.99
N GLY A 81 27.97 13.18 -4.99
CA GLY A 81 28.54 13.71 -6.24
C GLY A 81 27.60 13.43 -7.39
N ALA A 82 26.68 14.35 -7.67
CA ALA A 82 25.82 14.29 -8.84
C ALA A 82 26.63 14.59 -10.11
N SER A 83 26.87 13.60 -10.98
CA SER A 83 26.92 13.79 -12.45
C SER A 83 27.03 12.45 -13.21
N HIS A 84 26.16 12.30 -14.22
CA HIS A 84 26.20 11.35 -15.34
C HIS A 84 25.70 9.91 -15.11
N ILE A 85 24.42 9.76 -14.77
CA ILE A 85 23.62 8.59 -15.16
C ILE A 85 23.16 8.85 -16.59
N GLY A 86 23.89 8.31 -17.56
CA GLY A 86 23.57 8.43 -18.98
C GLY A 86 24.07 7.22 -19.72
N GLY A 87 23.15 6.31 -20.04
CA GLY A 87 23.37 5.24 -21.02
C GLY A 87 23.92 3.93 -20.47
N LEU A 88 23.14 3.24 -19.63
CA LEU A 88 23.04 1.78 -19.76
C LEU A 88 21.67 1.50 -20.36
N VAL A 89 21.67 1.52 -21.69
CA VAL A 89 20.56 1.09 -22.51
C VAL A 89 20.29 -0.37 -22.17
N SER A 90 19.05 -0.61 -21.74
CA SER A 90 18.37 -1.91 -21.69
C SER A 90 18.90 -2.90 -22.73
N ALA A 91 19.37 -4.05 -22.26
CA ALA A 91 19.66 -5.21 -23.11
C ALA A 91 19.38 -6.49 -22.32
N PRO A 92 19.00 -7.55 -23.03
CA PRO A 92 17.67 -7.81 -23.54
C PRO A 92 16.76 -8.46 -22.48
N VAL A 93 15.46 -8.39 -22.74
CA VAL A 93 14.43 -9.35 -22.35
C VAL A 93 15.03 -10.72 -22.00
N ARG A 94 14.79 -11.24 -20.79
CA ARG A 94 14.90 -12.68 -20.52
C ARG A 94 14.11 -13.33 -21.66
N LEU A 95 14.79 -14.03 -22.57
CA LEU A 95 14.11 -15.06 -23.34
C LEU A 95 13.53 -15.97 -22.28
N LEU A 96 12.21 -15.87 -22.15
CA LEU A 96 11.28 -16.91 -21.75
C LEU A 96 12.01 -18.11 -21.16
N SER A 97 11.84 -18.34 -19.87
CA SER A 97 12.17 -19.61 -19.22
C SER A 97 12.11 -20.77 -20.22
N GLY A 98 13.12 -21.63 -20.26
CA GLY A 98 13.03 -22.89 -21.02
C GLY A 98 11.88 -23.79 -20.55
N ASP A 99 11.19 -23.40 -19.48
CA ASP A 99 9.93 -23.94 -19.02
C ASP A 99 8.77 -23.43 -19.89
N GLU A 100 8.26 -24.32 -20.74
CA GLU A 100 7.07 -24.10 -21.58
C GLU A 100 5.85 -23.72 -20.72
N SER A 101 5.75 -24.19 -19.47
CA SER A 101 4.59 -23.93 -18.61
C SER A 101 4.43 -22.47 -18.22
N LEU A 102 5.54 -21.76 -17.97
CA LEU A 102 5.49 -20.33 -17.64
C LEU A 102 5.07 -19.48 -18.87
N GLN A 103 5.45 -19.91 -20.07
CA GLN A 103 5.03 -19.22 -21.30
C GLN A 103 3.57 -19.43 -21.65
N ASP A 104 3.06 -20.63 -21.40
CA ASP A 104 1.66 -20.94 -21.60
C ASP A 104 0.79 -20.09 -20.67
N VAL A 105 1.15 -19.98 -19.38
CA VAL A 105 0.37 -19.18 -18.42
C VAL A 105 0.46 -17.67 -18.71
N ILE A 106 1.63 -17.15 -19.11
CA ILE A 106 1.79 -15.75 -19.56
C ILE A 106 0.86 -15.46 -20.75
N THR A 107 0.87 -16.37 -21.73
CA THR A 107 0.04 -16.22 -22.94
C THR A 107 -1.44 -16.21 -22.57
N GLN A 108 -1.85 -17.11 -21.68
CA GLN A 108 -3.23 -17.22 -21.21
C GLN A 108 -3.67 -15.94 -20.49
N LEU A 109 -2.89 -15.43 -19.53
CA LEU A 109 -3.20 -14.18 -18.81
C LEU A 109 -3.37 -12.97 -19.74
N LEU A 110 -2.52 -12.86 -20.78
CA LEU A 110 -2.64 -11.78 -21.77
C LEU A 110 -3.90 -11.91 -22.64
N ILE A 111 -4.30 -13.15 -22.97
CA ILE A 111 -5.57 -13.43 -23.65
C ILE A 111 -6.76 -13.05 -22.76
N ASP A 112 -6.71 -13.45 -21.49
CA ASP A 112 -7.80 -13.21 -20.54
C ASP A 112 -8.01 -11.72 -20.28
N GLN A 113 -6.93 -10.93 -20.17
CA GLN A 113 -7.05 -9.47 -20.12
C GLN A 113 -7.81 -8.88 -21.30
N GLN A 114 -7.56 -9.37 -22.52
CA GLN A 114 -8.28 -8.89 -23.71
C GLN A 114 -9.76 -9.30 -23.66
N GLN A 115 -10.05 -10.52 -23.20
CA GLN A 115 -11.43 -10.98 -23.03
C GLN A 115 -12.19 -10.15 -21.98
N MET A 116 -11.55 -9.88 -20.84
CA MET A 116 -12.07 -9.00 -19.79
C MET A 116 -12.41 -7.62 -20.33
N GLN A 117 -11.47 -6.96 -21.03
CA GLN A 117 -11.69 -5.64 -21.63
C GLN A 117 -12.87 -5.61 -22.60
N VAL A 118 -13.03 -6.65 -23.43
CA VAL A 118 -14.17 -6.77 -24.34
C VAL A 118 -15.48 -6.95 -23.57
N ALA A 119 -15.49 -7.72 -22.49
CA ALA A 119 -16.65 -7.90 -21.63
C ALA A 119 -17.06 -6.60 -20.95
N PHE A 120 -16.10 -5.84 -20.40
CA PHE A 120 -16.34 -4.55 -19.75
C PHE A 120 -16.93 -3.53 -20.73
N ALA A 121 -16.37 -3.44 -21.93
CA ALA A 121 -16.86 -2.55 -22.98
C ALA A 121 -18.30 -2.86 -23.45
N GLY A 122 -18.80 -4.06 -23.16
CA GLY A 122 -20.17 -4.48 -23.47
C GLY A 122 -21.20 -4.09 -22.40
N TYR A 123 -20.78 -3.51 -21.27
CA TYR A 123 -21.69 -3.06 -20.22
C TYR A 123 -22.50 -1.85 -20.67
N ASP A 124 -23.81 -1.85 -20.41
CA ASP A 124 -24.74 -0.84 -20.91
C ASP A 124 -24.55 0.54 -20.27
N LYS A 125 -23.93 0.59 -19.07
CA LYS A 125 -23.54 1.85 -18.43
C LYS A 125 -22.18 2.39 -18.86
N VAL A 126 -21.35 1.60 -19.57
CA VAL A 126 -20.03 2.04 -20.01
C VAL A 126 -20.14 2.98 -21.21
N SER A 127 -19.57 4.17 -21.06
CA SER A 127 -19.50 5.19 -22.10
C SER A 127 -18.14 5.17 -22.82
N PRO A 128 -17.99 5.79 -24.00
CA PRO A 128 -16.71 5.78 -24.72
C PRO A 128 -15.50 6.31 -23.93
N PRO A 129 -15.61 7.36 -23.09
CA PRO A 129 -14.54 7.76 -22.17
C PRO A 129 -14.09 6.64 -21.21
N ASP A 130 -15.01 5.82 -20.71
CA ASP A 130 -14.72 4.78 -19.72
C ASP A 130 -13.88 3.63 -20.28
N LEU A 131 -13.88 3.45 -21.61
CA LEU A 131 -13.07 2.44 -22.27
C LEU A 131 -11.58 2.59 -21.98
N LEU A 132 -11.11 3.80 -21.66
CA LEU A 132 -9.72 4.07 -21.28
C LEU A 132 -9.32 3.39 -19.96
N MET A 133 -10.27 3.09 -19.08
CA MET A 133 -10.03 2.47 -17.77
C MET A 133 -10.10 0.94 -17.81
N THR A 134 -10.64 0.34 -18.88
CA THR A 134 -10.87 -1.12 -18.95
C THR A 134 -9.58 -1.94 -18.87
N HIS A 135 -8.48 -1.41 -19.41
CA HIS A 135 -7.17 -2.06 -19.31
C HIS A 135 -6.59 -1.99 -17.89
N GLU A 136 -6.61 -0.80 -17.28
CA GLU A 136 -6.21 -0.58 -15.88
C GLU A 136 -7.02 -1.47 -14.93
N TYR A 137 -8.33 -1.56 -15.13
CA TYR A 137 -9.19 -2.43 -14.34
C TYR A 137 -8.78 -3.90 -14.45
N ALA A 138 -8.52 -4.41 -15.67
CA ALA A 138 -8.09 -5.80 -15.87
C ALA A 138 -6.74 -6.11 -15.15
N GLN A 139 -5.82 -5.14 -15.14
CA GLN A 139 -4.53 -5.29 -14.45
C GLN A 139 -4.69 -5.29 -12.92
N ASN A 140 -5.53 -4.40 -12.39
CA ASN A 140 -5.87 -4.38 -10.97
C ASN A 140 -6.59 -5.68 -10.56
N ALA A 141 -7.39 -6.24 -11.48
CA ALA A 141 -8.12 -7.49 -11.30
C ALA A 141 -7.17 -8.66 -11.03
N LEU A 142 -6.25 -8.83 -11.98
CA LEU A 142 -5.23 -9.86 -11.91
C LEU A 142 -4.28 -9.66 -10.72
N THR A 143 -3.99 -8.41 -10.33
CA THR A 143 -3.12 -8.16 -9.18
C THR A 143 -3.78 -8.51 -7.85
N THR A 144 -5.06 -8.19 -7.68
CA THR A 144 -5.78 -8.60 -6.47
C THR A 144 -5.92 -10.12 -6.40
N MET A 145 -6.21 -10.78 -7.54
CA MET A 145 -6.24 -12.24 -7.61
C MET A 145 -4.88 -12.86 -7.30
N LEU A 146 -3.78 -12.24 -7.77
CA LEU A 146 -2.43 -12.68 -7.43
C LEU A 146 -2.17 -12.61 -5.92
N GLY A 147 -2.53 -11.50 -5.26
CA GLY A 147 -2.38 -11.36 -3.81
C GLY A 147 -3.23 -12.37 -3.03
N ALA A 148 -4.48 -12.58 -3.45
CA ALA A 148 -5.36 -13.59 -2.85
C ALA A 148 -4.83 -15.03 -3.03
N GLN A 149 -4.20 -15.32 -4.18
CA GLN A 149 -3.61 -16.63 -4.46
C GLN A 149 -2.30 -16.85 -3.70
N LEU A 150 -1.45 -15.83 -3.53
CA LEU A 150 -0.25 -15.90 -2.70
C LEU A 150 -0.59 -16.21 -1.24
N LEU A 151 -1.62 -15.54 -0.71
CA LEU A 151 -2.21 -15.85 0.59
C LEU A 151 -2.59 -17.33 0.73
N GLN A 152 -3.25 -17.90 -0.29
CA GLN A 152 -3.64 -19.31 -0.31
C GLN A 152 -2.41 -20.24 -0.37
N PHE A 153 -1.46 -19.97 -1.26
CA PHE A 153 -0.22 -20.72 -1.43
C PHE A 153 0.59 -20.75 -0.13
N ASN A 154 0.77 -19.59 0.52
CA ASN A 154 1.51 -19.47 1.77
C ASN A 154 0.88 -20.30 2.89
N TYR A 155 -0.45 -20.38 2.91
CA TYR A 155 -1.15 -21.21 3.88
C TYR A 155 -1.01 -22.71 3.58
N GLU A 156 -1.26 -23.13 2.35
CA GLU A 156 -1.33 -24.55 1.98
C GLU A 156 0.05 -25.21 1.89
N ASP A 157 0.98 -24.55 1.20
CA ASP A 157 2.28 -25.11 0.83
C ASP A 157 3.39 -24.74 1.82
N LEU A 158 3.30 -23.56 2.45
CA LEU A 158 4.30 -23.09 3.41
C LEU A 158 3.85 -23.22 4.88
N HIS A 159 2.60 -23.61 5.12
CA HIS A 159 2.00 -23.70 6.46
C HIS A 159 2.14 -22.40 7.27
N ASN A 160 2.08 -21.26 6.58
CA ASN A 160 2.25 -19.94 7.14
C ASN A 160 0.89 -19.26 7.31
N VAL A 161 0.52 -19.00 8.57
CA VAL A 161 -0.64 -18.16 8.90
C VAL A 161 -0.11 -16.79 9.30
N ALA A 162 0.23 -15.99 8.30
CA ALA A 162 0.51 -14.57 8.49
C ALA A 162 -0.77 -13.76 8.26
N ILE A 163 -0.84 -12.57 8.84
CA ILE A 163 -1.82 -11.55 8.47
C ILE A 163 -1.11 -10.58 7.53
N PRO A 164 -1.04 -10.85 6.21
CA PRO A 164 -0.85 -9.75 5.29
C PRO A 164 -2.22 -9.06 5.24
N PHE A 165 -2.30 -7.89 5.87
CA PHE A 165 -3.30 -6.93 5.41
C PHE A 165 -3.02 -6.70 3.94
N ALA A 166 -4.05 -6.77 3.10
CA ALA A 166 -3.97 -6.48 1.69
C ALA A 166 -3.50 -5.03 1.58
N PRO A 167 -2.23 -4.79 1.29
CA PRO A 167 -1.76 -3.45 1.07
C PRO A 167 -2.41 -3.09 -0.26
N TYR A 168 -2.79 -1.83 -0.42
CA TYR A 168 -3.12 -1.37 -1.77
C TYR A 168 -1.79 -1.42 -2.55
N PRO A 169 -1.54 -2.45 -3.37
CA PRO A 169 -0.46 -3.43 -3.13
C PRO A 169 0.97 -2.88 -3.15
N TRP A 170 1.53 -2.77 -1.92
CA TRP A 170 2.94 -2.96 -1.55
C TRP A 170 3.93 -1.79 -1.76
N ASP A 171 3.51 -0.61 -1.27
CA ASP A 171 4.32 0.56 -0.87
C ASP A 171 4.72 1.62 -1.92
N ALA A 172 3.93 1.87 -2.96
CA ALA A 172 4.09 3.21 -3.55
C ALA A 172 3.51 4.26 -2.61
N ALA A 173 4.20 5.40 -2.54
CA ALA A 173 3.70 6.61 -1.89
C ALA A 173 2.23 6.86 -2.29
N ALA A 174 1.38 7.26 -1.32
CA ALA A 174 -0.07 7.42 -1.45
C ALA A 174 -0.55 8.12 -2.73
N THR A 175 0.32 8.93 -3.34
CA THR A 175 0.15 9.51 -4.68
C THR A 175 -0.25 8.55 -5.79
N ASN A 176 0.02 7.24 -5.66
CA ASN A 176 -0.10 6.32 -6.77
C ASN A 176 -0.47 4.90 -6.30
N MET A 177 -1.57 4.81 -5.55
CA MET A 177 -2.08 3.55 -5.03
C MET A 177 -2.67 2.69 -6.15
N GLN A 178 -2.31 1.41 -6.18
CA GLN A 178 -2.99 0.44 -7.03
C GLN A 178 -4.36 0.11 -6.42
N GLN A 179 -5.41 0.14 -7.25
CA GLN A 179 -6.79 0.10 -6.76
C GLN A 179 -7.23 -1.33 -6.41
N LEU A 180 -7.80 -1.50 -5.22
CA LEU A 180 -8.66 -2.64 -4.93
C LEU A 180 -9.97 -2.48 -5.73
N LEU A 181 -10.49 -3.60 -6.22
CA LEU A 181 -11.18 -3.62 -7.51
C LEU A 181 -12.56 -2.98 -7.57
N VAL A 182 -13.44 -3.35 -6.65
CA VAL A 182 -14.83 -2.96 -6.71
C VAL A 182 -15.30 -2.58 -5.31
N TYR A 183 -15.72 -1.32 -5.21
CA TYR A 183 -16.30 -0.72 -4.02
C TYR A 183 -15.50 -1.02 -2.74
N ALA A 184 -14.17 -0.99 -2.85
CA ALA A 184 -13.28 -1.11 -1.70
C ALA A 184 -13.47 0.07 -0.76
N ASN A 185 -13.70 -0.18 0.53
CA ASN A 185 -13.69 0.88 1.51
C ASN A 185 -12.23 1.31 1.75
N PRO A 186 -11.83 2.54 1.40
CA PRO A 186 -10.44 3.00 1.56
C PRO A 186 -9.99 3.02 3.02
N ASP A 187 -10.94 3.09 3.96
CA ASP A 187 -10.68 3.12 5.39
C ASP A 187 -10.53 1.71 6.00
N ASP A 188 -10.80 0.63 5.26
CA ASP A 188 -10.66 -0.73 5.76
C ASP A 188 -9.25 -1.26 5.49
N GLN A 189 -8.55 -1.68 6.54
CA GLN A 189 -7.42 -2.61 6.41
C GLN A 189 -8.00 -4.03 6.28
N TYR A 190 -7.98 -4.56 5.05
CA TYR A 190 -8.54 -5.87 4.72
C TYR A 190 -7.53 -6.99 4.91
N THR A 191 -7.94 -8.13 5.45
CA THR A 191 -7.20 -9.39 5.25
C THR A 191 -8.17 -10.54 5.02
N ALA A 192 -7.78 -11.52 4.21
CA ALA A 192 -8.59 -12.70 3.91
C ALA A 192 -7.83 -13.96 4.35
N LEU A 193 -7.95 -14.29 5.63
CA LEU A 193 -7.16 -15.32 6.30
C LEU A 193 -7.66 -16.72 5.94
N PRO A 194 -6.88 -17.55 5.22
CA PRO A 194 -7.27 -18.93 4.98
C PRO A 194 -7.32 -19.70 6.30
N LEU A 195 -8.42 -20.39 6.55
CA LEU A 195 -8.62 -21.22 7.74
C LEU A 195 -9.22 -22.56 7.33
N THR A 196 -8.83 -23.64 8.01
CA THR A 196 -9.34 -24.98 7.73
C THR A 196 -10.26 -25.46 8.85
N PRO A 197 -11.49 -25.90 8.52
CA PRO A 197 -12.37 -26.56 9.49
C PRO A 197 -11.67 -27.74 10.18
N GLY A 198 -11.81 -27.83 11.50
CA GLY A 198 -11.14 -28.83 12.35
C GLY A 198 -9.81 -28.40 12.94
N ASN A 199 -9.18 -27.35 12.43
CA ASN A 199 -8.03 -26.70 13.09
C ASN A 199 -8.52 -25.69 14.14
N THR A 200 -7.60 -25.21 14.98
CA THR A 200 -7.88 -24.18 15.99
C THR A 200 -6.86 -23.06 15.84
N TYR A 201 -7.35 -21.82 15.85
CA TYR A 201 -6.55 -20.62 15.71
C TYR A 201 -6.86 -19.67 16.85
N THR A 202 -5.88 -18.86 17.21
CA THR A 202 -6.03 -17.81 18.22
C THR A 202 -5.55 -16.50 17.63
N MET A 203 -6.48 -15.55 17.51
CA MET A 203 -6.18 -14.18 17.14
C MET A 203 -6.07 -13.32 18.39
N THR A 204 -5.03 -12.49 18.45
CA THR A 204 -4.93 -11.42 19.45
C THR A 204 -5.01 -10.08 18.74
N ILE A 205 -5.91 -9.23 19.22
CA ILE A 205 -6.12 -7.86 18.72
C ILE A 205 -5.74 -6.93 19.84
N THR A 206 -4.75 -6.06 19.60
CA THR A 206 -4.19 -5.19 20.63
C THR A 206 -4.37 -3.73 20.22
N PRO A 207 -5.28 -3.01 20.90
CA PRO A 207 -5.38 -1.56 20.71
C PRO A 207 -4.08 -0.85 21.08
N PRO A 208 -3.77 0.28 20.45
CA PRO A 208 -2.64 1.10 20.84
C PRO A 208 -2.78 1.58 22.28
N ALA A 209 -1.64 1.82 22.96
CA ALA A 209 -1.64 2.33 24.33
C ALA A 209 -2.15 3.78 24.44
N GLY A 210 -2.11 4.52 23.33
CA GLY A 210 -2.52 5.91 23.20
C GLY A 210 -3.89 6.06 22.50
N PRO A 211 -4.08 7.11 21.68
CA PRO A 211 -5.30 7.23 20.89
C PRO A 211 -5.44 6.06 19.90
N ASN A 212 -6.68 5.68 19.60
CA ASN A 212 -7.01 4.60 18.66
C ASN A 212 -7.82 5.17 17.48
N GLY A 213 -7.33 4.95 16.26
CA GLY A 213 -7.99 5.30 15.00
C GLY A 213 -8.98 4.24 14.51
N THR A 214 -8.88 2.99 14.97
CA THR A 214 -9.85 1.93 14.67
C THR A 214 -11.22 2.31 15.23
N SER A 215 -12.24 2.27 14.37
CA SER A 215 -13.63 2.57 14.73
C SER A 215 -14.47 1.31 14.86
N ASP A 216 -14.30 0.33 13.96
CA ASP A 216 -14.96 -0.98 14.06
C ASP A 216 -14.05 -2.07 13.51
N VAL A 217 -14.20 -3.29 14.04
CA VAL A 217 -13.50 -4.48 13.54
C VAL A 217 -14.52 -5.57 13.30
N THR A 218 -14.54 -6.11 12.08
CA THR A 218 -15.50 -7.15 11.68
C THR A 218 -14.82 -8.40 11.15
N PHE A 219 -15.47 -9.53 11.36
CA PHE A 219 -15.06 -10.86 10.89
C PHE A 219 -16.15 -11.43 10.01
N LEU A 220 -15.78 -11.98 8.86
CA LEU A 220 -16.70 -12.61 7.91
C LEU A 220 -16.18 -14.01 7.57
N GLU A 221 -16.84 -15.04 8.10
CA GLU A 221 -16.62 -16.41 7.66
C GLU A 221 -17.16 -16.57 6.25
N ALA A 222 -16.30 -16.99 5.33
CA ALA A 222 -16.63 -17.10 3.91
C ALA A 222 -16.20 -18.43 3.30
N SER A 223 -17.03 -18.95 2.41
CA SER A 223 -16.61 -19.90 1.38
C SER A 223 -15.94 -19.15 0.24
N GLY A 224 -15.19 -19.82 -0.61
CA GLY A 224 -14.48 -19.23 -1.74
C GLY A 224 -13.14 -18.60 -1.36
N ASN A 225 -12.36 -18.26 -2.38
CA ASN A 225 -11.07 -17.59 -2.25
C ASN A 225 -10.91 -16.33 -3.10
N GLY A 226 -11.95 -15.95 -3.85
CA GLY A 226 -11.89 -14.82 -4.78
C GLY A 226 -10.90 -15.03 -5.93
N VAL A 227 -10.49 -16.28 -6.20
CA VAL A 227 -9.59 -16.66 -7.30
C VAL A 227 -10.21 -17.79 -8.11
N THR A 228 -10.35 -18.97 -7.49
CA THR A 228 -10.93 -20.17 -8.10
C THR A 228 -12.43 -20.29 -7.85
N GLN A 229 -12.92 -19.60 -6.82
CA GLN A 229 -14.33 -19.58 -6.45
C GLN A 229 -14.68 -18.22 -5.81
N PRO A 230 -15.83 -17.62 -6.17
CA PRO A 230 -16.31 -16.39 -5.55
C PRO A 230 -16.61 -16.57 -4.06
N TYR A 231 -16.48 -15.49 -3.30
CA TYR A 231 -16.81 -15.42 -1.90
C TYR A 231 -18.29 -15.66 -1.68
N GLY A 232 -18.57 -16.58 -0.76
CA GLY A 232 -19.91 -16.82 -0.23
C GLY A 232 -19.93 -16.47 1.23
N THR A 233 -20.72 -15.46 1.60
CA THR A 233 -20.92 -15.07 3.00
C THR A 233 -21.61 -16.19 3.77
N ILE A 234 -21.02 -16.62 4.89
CA ILE A 234 -21.61 -17.62 5.79
C ILE A 234 -22.10 -16.94 7.08
N ASN A 235 -21.16 -16.43 7.89
CA ASN A 235 -21.44 -15.76 9.16
C ASN A 235 -20.59 -14.50 9.29
N SER A 236 -21.06 -13.51 10.07
CA SER A 236 -20.25 -12.34 10.37
C SER A 236 -20.43 -11.86 11.80
N TYR A 237 -19.36 -11.29 12.36
CA TYR A 237 -19.25 -10.88 13.75
C TYR A 237 -18.61 -9.48 13.83
N ASN A 238 -18.92 -8.75 14.90
CA ASN A 238 -18.28 -7.49 15.24
C ASN A 238 -17.45 -7.68 16.52
N LEU A 239 -16.37 -6.93 16.66
CA LEU A 239 -15.48 -7.04 17.81
C LEU A 239 -16.19 -6.70 19.14
N ASP A 240 -17.17 -5.80 19.09
CA ASP A 240 -17.98 -5.37 20.25
C ASP A 240 -18.84 -6.49 20.86
N GLN A 241 -18.98 -7.62 20.17
CA GLN A 241 -19.65 -8.83 20.65
C GLN A 241 -18.78 -9.65 21.60
N PHE A 242 -17.47 -9.37 21.63
CA PHE A 242 -16.49 -10.10 22.42
C PHE A 242 -16.11 -9.32 23.69
N THR A 243 -15.65 -10.06 24.70
CA THR A 243 -15.22 -9.45 25.97
C THR A 243 -13.72 -9.12 25.88
N PRO A 244 -13.29 -7.85 26.07
CA PRO A 244 -11.88 -7.53 26.11
C PRO A 244 -11.22 -8.10 27.37
N ASN A 245 -9.94 -8.43 27.24
CA ASN A 245 -9.05 -8.74 28.35
C ASN A 245 -8.88 -7.52 29.27
N ALA A 246 -8.35 -7.73 30.48
CA ALA A 246 -8.17 -6.66 31.46
C ALA A 246 -7.25 -5.50 31.00
N ASN A 247 -6.39 -5.74 30.01
CA ASN A 247 -5.52 -4.75 29.38
C ASN A 247 -6.15 -4.09 28.13
N GLY A 248 -7.40 -4.41 27.79
CA GLY A 248 -8.11 -3.89 26.62
C GLY A 248 -7.89 -4.67 25.32
N SER A 249 -6.95 -5.61 25.27
CA SER A 249 -6.77 -6.47 24.08
C SER A 249 -7.89 -7.51 23.99
N TYR A 250 -8.09 -8.10 22.81
CA TYR A 250 -8.99 -9.24 22.63
C TYR A 250 -8.18 -10.50 22.32
N THR A 251 -8.65 -11.63 22.81
CA THR A 251 -8.17 -12.94 22.39
C THR A 251 -9.38 -13.72 21.89
N ILE A 252 -9.41 -14.03 20.60
CA ILE A 252 -10.55 -14.69 19.94
C ILE A 252 -10.09 -16.05 19.41
N THR A 253 -10.83 -17.10 19.76
CA THR A 253 -10.54 -18.46 19.28
C THR A 253 -11.40 -18.79 18.06
N PHE A 254 -10.77 -19.19 16.97
CA PHE A 254 -11.45 -19.71 15.79
C PHE A 254 -11.34 -21.24 15.78
N ALA A 255 -12.46 -21.95 15.82
CA ALA A 255 -12.49 -23.41 15.68
C ALA A 255 -13.88 -23.90 15.22
N SER A 256 -14.00 -25.16 14.81
CA SER A 256 -15.31 -25.70 14.39
C SER A 256 -16.30 -25.93 15.54
N THR A 257 -15.84 -25.95 16.79
CA THR A 257 -16.68 -26.07 17.98
C THR A 257 -16.09 -25.26 19.12
N ASN A 258 -16.93 -24.62 19.94
CA ASN A 258 -16.46 -23.86 21.10
C ASN A 258 -15.61 -24.77 22.02
N PRO A 259 -14.30 -24.47 22.19
CA PRO A 259 -13.40 -25.25 23.05
C PRO A 259 -13.71 -25.16 24.55
N ASP A 260 -14.41 -24.10 25.00
CA ASP A 260 -14.81 -23.91 26.39
C ASP A 260 -16.30 -23.51 26.51
N PRO A 261 -17.24 -24.44 26.22
CA PRO A 261 -18.67 -24.14 26.22
C PRO A 261 -19.25 -23.88 27.62
N GLY A 262 -18.45 -24.09 28.68
CA GLY A 262 -18.84 -23.80 30.06
C GLY A 262 -18.59 -22.35 30.48
N ASN A 263 -17.82 -21.60 29.70
CA ASN A 263 -17.45 -20.22 29.98
C ASN A 263 -18.24 -19.27 29.06
N PRO A 264 -19.22 -18.51 29.60
CA PRO A 264 -20.01 -17.58 28.79
C PRO A 264 -19.21 -16.38 28.26
N ASP A 265 -18.05 -16.09 28.86
CA ASP A 265 -17.17 -14.99 28.47
C ASP A 265 -16.05 -15.47 27.51
N PHE A 266 -16.10 -16.72 27.04
CA PHE A 266 -15.12 -17.25 26.11
C PHE A 266 -15.38 -16.72 24.69
N ASN A 267 -14.47 -15.87 24.21
CA ASN A 267 -14.52 -15.31 22.87
C ASN A 267 -14.22 -16.38 21.81
N PHE A 268 -15.23 -16.70 21.01
CA PHE A 268 -15.17 -17.77 20.03
C PHE A 268 -15.89 -17.38 18.74
N ILE A 269 -15.24 -17.68 17.61
CA ILE A 269 -15.83 -17.66 16.27
C ILE A 269 -15.87 -19.10 15.76
N GLU A 270 -17.05 -19.56 15.38
CA GLU A 270 -17.20 -20.85 14.71
C GLU A 270 -16.60 -20.77 13.32
N ILE A 271 -15.81 -21.78 12.93
CA ILE A 271 -15.39 -22.05 11.55
C ILE A 271 -16.36 -23.10 10.96
N PRO A 272 -17.36 -22.71 10.16
CA PRO A 272 -18.30 -23.61 9.51
C PRO A 272 -17.61 -24.65 8.63
N ALA A 273 -18.28 -25.78 8.39
CA ALA A 273 -17.70 -26.89 7.60
C ALA A 273 -17.40 -26.53 6.13
N ASP A 274 -18.07 -25.51 5.59
CA ASP A 274 -17.93 -24.97 4.24
C ASP A 274 -17.12 -23.66 4.18
N ALA A 275 -16.66 -23.14 5.33
CA ALA A 275 -15.78 -21.99 5.36
C ALA A 275 -14.37 -22.37 4.88
N GLN A 276 -13.79 -21.49 4.07
CA GLN A 276 -12.42 -21.59 3.58
C GLN A 276 -11.52 -20.48 4.16
N ARG A 277 -12.13 -19.44 4.73
CA ARG A 277 -11.42 -18.28 5.28
C ARG A 277 -12.29 -17.40 6.17
N THR A 278 -11.62 -16.51 6.88
CA THR A 278 -12.21 -15.34 7.54
C THR A 278 -11.70 -14.07 6.87
N VAL A 279 -12.60 -13.23 6.38
CA VAL A 279 -12.25 -11.85 5.99
C VAL A 279 -12.33 -10.97 7.23
N VAL A 280 -11.21 -10.38 7.62
CA VAL A 280 -11.13 -9.40 8.72
C VAL A 280 -11.07 -8.01 8.10
N ARG A 281 -11.82 -7.08 8.69
CA ARG A 281 -11.80 -5.65 8.33
C ARG A 281 -11.52 -4.87 9.60
N ASP A 282 -10.45 -4.09 9.59
CA ASP A 282 -10.23 -3.02 10.56
C ASP A 282 -10.60 -1.70 9.89
N SER A 283 -11.75 -1.14 10.29
CA SER A 283 -12.29 0.09 9.73
C SER A 283 -11.74 1.29 10.50
N VAL A 284 -10.75 1.95 9.92
CA VAL A 284 -10.01 3.06 10.53
C VAL A 284 -10.74 4.37 10.26
N GLY A 285 -11.36 4.94 11.30
CA GLY A 285 -12.11 6.18 11.18
C GLY A 285 -11.29 7.46 11.25
N ASN A 286 -9.99 7.35 11.56
CA ASN A 286 -9.03 8.44 11.51
C ASN A 286 -7.64 7.89 11.17
N TRP A 287 -7.18 8.16 9.95
CA TRP A 287 -5.87 7.68 9.46
C TRP A 287 -4.69 8.33 10.18
N GLY A 288 -4.84 9.53 10.77
CA GLY A 288 -3.77 10.21 11.50
C GLY A 288 -3.47 9.65 12.90
N LEU A 289 -4.11 8.55 13.30
CA LEU A 289 -3.98 7.92 14.61
C LEU A 289 -3.55 6.44 14.49
N PRO A 290 -2.83 5.89 15.48
CA PRO A 290 -2.51 4.47 15.49
C PRO A 290 -3.79 3.61 15.47
N HIS A 291 -3.79 2.48 14.78
CA HIS A 291 -4.92 1.56 14.72
C HIS A 291 -4.65 0.25 15.46
N ASP A 292 -5.65 -0.62 15.58
CA ASP A 292 -5.53 -1.90 16.26
C ASP A 292 -4.48 -2.80 15.57
N SER A 293 -3.65 -3.47 16.37
CA SER A 293 -2.66 -4.43 15.84
C SER A 293 -3.18 -5.87 15.95
N PHE A 294 -2.86 -6.70 14.96
CA PHE A 294 -3.40 -8.05 14.84
C PHE A 294 -2.28 -9.10 14.81
N SER A 295 -2.48 -10.21 15.50
CA SER A 295 -1.65 -11.41 15.38
C SER A 295 -2.53 -12.65 15.38
N ILE A 296 -2.14 -13.67 14.63
CA ILE A 296 -2.83 -14.96 14.60
C ILE A 296 -1.83 -16.10 14.73
N THR A 297 -2.24 -17.16 15.40
CA THR A 297 -1.46 -18.40 15.50
C THR A 297 -2.36 -19.60 15.28
N GLN A 298 -1.85 -20.63 14.61
CA GLN A 298 -2.52 -21.92 14.49
C GLN A 298 -1.99 -22.88 15.54
N GLN A 299 -2.90 -23.52 16.29
CA GLN A 299 -2.53 -24.47 17.32
C GLN A 299 -1.81 -25.69 16.71
N GLY A 300 -0.66 -26.05 17.30
CA GLY A 300 0.12 -27.21 16.87
C GLY A 300 1.00 -26.96 15.63
N VAL A 301 0.94 -25.76 15.04
CA VAL A 301 1.83 -25.32 13.97
C VAL A 301 2.81 -24.31 14.59
N PRO A 302 4.13 -24.55 14.52
CA PRO A 302 5.11 -23.55 14.92
C PRO A 302 4.92 -22.26 14.13
N ALA A 303 5.13 -21.10 14.77
CA ALA A 303 5.17 -19.86 14.03
C ALA A 303 6.23 -19.96 12.92
N PRO A 304 5.90 -19.58 11.68
CA PRO A 304 6.87 -19.58 10.59
C PRO A 304 8.04 -18.66 10.94
N SER A 305 9.25 -19.08 10.57
CA SER A 305 10.43 -18.25 10.80
C SER A 305 10.43 -17.13 9.76
N PRO A 306 10.46 -15.84 10.16
CA PRO A 306 10.58 -14.74 9.21
C PRO A 306 11.94 -14.68 8.51
N LEU A 307 12.90 -15.52 8.92
CA LEU A 307 14.30 -15.52 8.48
C LEU A 307 14.62 -16.56 7.40
N HIS A 308 13.62 -17.27 6.86
CA HIS A 308 13.81 -18.22 5.76
C HIS A 308 12.81 -17.90 4.66
N PRO A 309 13.18 -17.05 3.70
CA PRO A 309 12.25 -16.65 2.65
C PRO A 309 11.94 -17.85 1.76
N PRO A 310 10.69 -18.00 1.28
CA PRO A 310 10.38 -19.05 0.33
C PRO A 310 11.12 -18.78 -0.98
N LEU A 311 12.00 -19.70 -1.38
CA LEU A 311 12.52 -19.72 -2.74
C LEU A 311 11.49 -20.38 -3.64
N LEU A 312 10.84 -19.58 -4.47
CA LEU A 312 9.86 -20.07 -5.43
C LEU A 312 10.59 -20.68 -6.63
N THR A 313 10.20 -21.90 -6.99
CA THR A 313 10.59 -22.55 -8.24
C THR A 313 9.73 -22.03 -9.39
N ASP A 314 10.24 -22.09 -10.62
CA ASP A 314 9.46 -21.75 -11.83
C ASP A 314 8.13 -22.52 -11.90
N SER A 315 8.11 -23.78 -11.41
CA SER A 315 6.91 -24.61 -11.37
C SER A 315 5.89 -24.14 -10.31
N GLU A 316 6.33 -23.67 -9.15
CA GLU A 316 5.42 -23.09 -8.14
C GLU A 316 4.83 -21.78 -8.68
N ILE A 317 5.66 -20.93 -9.28
CA ILE A 317 5.22 -19.69 -9.93
C ILE A 317 4.21 -20.00 -11.04
N SER A 318 4.52 -20.91 -11.96
CA SER A 318 3.66 -21.16 -13.13
C SER A 318 2.41 -21.97 -12.79
N GLN A 319 2.50 -23.00 -11.92
CA GLN A 319 1.42 -23.96 -11.71
C GLN A 319 0.60 -23.70 -10.44
N LEU A 320 1.21 -23.23 -9.35
CA LEU A 320 0.52 -23.07 -8.06
C LEU A 320 0.09 -21.62 -7.81
N ILE A 321 0.79 -20.65 -8.40
CA ILE A 321 0.49 -19.22 -8.21
C ILE A 321 -0.23 -18.66 -9.44
N LEU A 322 0.40 -18.68 -10.62
CA LEU A 322 -0.18 -18.06 -11.81
C LEU A 322 -1.22 -18.92 -12.51
N GLY A 323 -1.09 -20.25 -12.43
CA GLY A 323 -2.00 -21.22 -13.03
C GLY A 323 -3.45 -21.00 -12.59
N PRO A 324 -3.77 -21.00 -11.27
CA PRO A 324 -5.12 -20.77 -10.77
C PRO A 324 -5.67 -19.39 -11.16
N VAL A 325 -4.83 -18.34 -11.14
CA VAL A 325 -5.23 -17.00 -11.58
C VAL A 325 -5.62 -17.01 -13.05
N ALA A 326 -4.82 -17.61 -13.92
CA ALA A 326 -5.09 -17.69 -15.36
C ALA A 326 -6.31 -18.56 -15.69
N GLU A 327 -6.46 -19.71 -15.03
CA GLU A 327 -7.58 -20.63 -15.27
C GLU A 327 -8.94 -19.99 -14.97
N HIS A 328 -8.98 -19.06 -13.99
CA HIS A 328 -10.22 -18.50 -13.48
C HIS A 328 -10.39 -17.00 -13.70
N ALA A 329 -9.40 -16.28 -14.23
CA ALA A 329 -9.42 -14.81 -14.40
C ALA A 329 -10.74 -14.28 -14.96
N VAL A 330 -11.15 -14.77 -16.13
CA VAL A 330 -12.37 -14.27 -16.80
C VAL A 330 -13.64 -14.61 -16.02
N SER A 331 -13.73 -15.82 -15.47
CA SER A 331 -14.93 -16.25 -14.72
C SER A 331 -15.06 -15.53 -13.38
N GLU A 332 -13.95 -15.36 -12.68
CA GLU A 332 -13.91 -14.78 -11.35
C GLU A 332 -14.11 -13.28 -11.44
N VAL A 333 -13.49 -12.59 -12.39
CA VAL A 333 -13.74 -11.15 -12.59
C VAL A 333 -15.20 -10.87 -12.96
N GLY A 334 -15.86 -11.79 -13.65
CA GLY A 334 -17.30 -11.73 -13.90
C GLY A 334 -18.21 -12.07 -12.71
N SER A 335 -17.63 -12.43 -11.55
CA SER A 335 -18.37 -12.83 -10.34
C SER A 335 -18.84 -11.63 -9.52
N SER A 336 -19.61 -11.92 -8.46
CA SER A 336 -20.10 -10.91 -7.50
C SER A 336 -19.02 -10.32 -6.58
N ASP A 337 -17.78 -10.78 -6.66
CA ASP A 337 -16.66 -10.23 -5.89
C ASP A 337 -15.96 -9.08 -6.61
N TYR A 338 -16.13 -9.05 -7.94
CA TYR A 338 -15.43 -8.13 -8.82
C TYR A 338 -16.45 -7.44 -9.74
N PHE A 339 -16.20 -7.40 -11.05
CA PHE A 339 -16.97 -6.60 -12.00
C PHE A 339 -18.45 -7.02 -12.03
N GLY A 340 -18.73 -8.31 -11.84
CA GLY A 340 -20.11 -8.81 -11.75
C GLY A 340 -20.93 -8.18 -10.63
N GLN A 341 -20.31 -7.72 -9.53
CA GLN A 341 -21.03 -7.07 -8.41
C GLN A 341 -21.83 -5.85 -8.87
N ILE A 342 -21.29 -5.11 -9.84
CA ILE A 342 -21.91 -3.92 -10.42
C ILE A 342 -23.21 -4.28 -11.19
N TYR A 343 -23.27 -5.49 -11.79
CA TYR A 343 -24.50 -6.00 -12.44
C TYR A 343 -25.54 -6.52 -11.46
N TYR A 344 -25.09 -7.14 -10.35
CA TYR A 344 -26.01 -7.71 -9.37
C TYR A 344 -26.63 -6.65 -8.47
N THR A 345 -26.04 -5.45 -8.41
CA THR A 345 -26.56 -4.34 -7.64
C THR A 345 -27.64 -3.60 -8.44
N ASN A 346 -28.90 -3.78 -8.06
CA ASN A 346 -30.02 -3.03 -8.63
C ASN A 346 -30.04 -1.60 -8.05
N LEU A 347 -29.07 -0.79 -8.47
CA LEU A 347 -29.02 0.63 -8.13
C LEU A 347 -30.19 1.39 -8.78
N PRO A 348 -30.70 2.45 -8.14
CA PRO A 348 -31.77 3.26 -8.70
C PRO A 348 -31.27 4.11 -9.88
N GLU A 349 -32.15 4.92 -10.47
CA GLU A 349 -31.76 5.85 -11.54
C GLU A 349 -30.63 6.79 -11.08
N PRO A 350 -29.75 7.27 -11.99
CA PRO A 350 -28.65 8.15 -11.62
C PRO A 350 -29.10 9.37 -10.81
N ASN A 351 -28.22 9.81 -9.91
CA ASN A 351 -28.40 10.90 -8.95
C ASN A 351 -29.48 10.64 -7.88
N THR A 352 -29.81 9.37 -7.64
CA THR A 352 -30.67 8.93 -6.55
C THR A 352 -30.00 7.82 -5.74
N MET A 353 -30.46 7.61 -4.51
CA MET A 353 -29.86 6.67 -3.56
C MET A 353 -30.90 5.66 -3.09
N THR A 354 -30.46 4.45 -2.78
CA THR A 354 -31.27 3.49 -2.03
C THR A 354 -31.53 4.00 -0.60
N PRO A 355 -32.60 3.57 0.07
CA PRO A 355 -32.75 3.78 1.50
C PRO A 355 -31.61 3.11 2.27
N ILE A 356 -31.15 3.73 3.36
CA ILE A 356 -30.19 3.13 4.29
C ILE A 356 -30.83 1.89 4.92
N GLY A 357 -30.20 0.74 4.73
CA GLY A 357 -30.66 -0.54 5.26
C GLY A 357 -29.55 -1.57 5.36
N PRO A 358 -29.83 -2.78 5.87
CA PRO A 358 -28.84 -3.86 5.94
C PRO A 358 -28.17 -4.11 4.59
N THR A 359 -26.85 -4.25 4.58
CA THR A 359 -26.03 -4.38 3.37
C THR A 359 -26.55 -5.46 2.39
N PRO A 360 -26.90 -6.69 2.83
CA PRO A 360 -27.39 -7.73 1.92
C PRO A 360 -28.71 -7.40 1.20
N LYS A 361 -29.46 -6.40 1.68
CA LYS A 361 -30.71 -5.93 1.06
C LYS A 361 -30.48 -4.87 0.00
N VAL A 362 -29.33 -4.19 0.06
CA VAL A 362 -28.93 -3.17 -0.92
C VAL A 362 -28.08 -3.82 -2.01
N ILE A 363 -27.17 -4.71 -1.64
CA ILE A 363 -26.36 -5.49 -2.58
C ILE A 363 -26.55 -6.97 -2.26
N PRO A 364 -27.06 -7.75 -3.22
CA PRO A 364 -27.45 -9.13 -2.94
C PRO A 364 -26.28 -10.13 -2.95
N ALA A 365 -25.05 -9.72 -3.31
CA ALA A 365 -23.93 -10.64 -3.51
C ALA A 365 -22.54 -10.01 -3.29
N GLY A 366 -21.54 -10.86 -3.01
CA GLY A 366 -20.16 -10.51 -2.66
C GLY A 366 -19.81 -10.83 -1.20
N PRO A 367 -18.57 -10.52 -0.75
CA PRO A 367 -18.11 -10.76 0.62
C PRO A 367 -18.70 -9.72 1.60
N LEU A 368 -20.02 -9.65 1.68
CA LEU A 368 -20.74 -8.62 2.44
C LEU A 368 -21.01 -9.07 3.88
N LEU A 369 -20.99 -8.14 4.82
CA LEU A 369 -21.41 -8.40 6.20
C LEU A 369 -22.92 -8.67 6.26
N ASN A 370 -23.35 -9.56 7.17
CA ASN A 370 -24.74 -9.98 7.31
C ASN A 370 -25.66 -8.86 7.85
N ASP A 371 -26.96 -9.17 7.91
CA ASP A 371 -27.98 -8.33 8.52
C ASP A 371 -27.64 -8.02 9.98
N GLY A 372 -27.38 -6.74 10.27
CA GLY A 372 -27.15 -6.21 11.62
C GLY A 372 -25.73 -5.72 11.89
N GLN A 373 -24.76 -6.10 11.06
CA GLN A 373 -23.33 -5.73 11.23
C GLN A 373 -22.96 -4.47 10.43
N GLN A 374 -23.51 -4.33 9.22
CA GLN A 374 -23.31 -3.14 8.38
C GLN A 374 -24.59 -2.73 7.67
N TYR A 375 -24.87 -1.43 7.69
CA TYR A 375 -25.90 -0.81 6.87
C TYR A 375 -25.25 0.00 5.75
N LEU A 376 -26.00 0.14 4.65
CA LEU A 376 -25.55 0.78 3.44
C LEU A 376 -26.67 1.61 2.81
N SER A 377 -26.29 2.71 2.17
CA SER A 377 -27.03 3.31 1.06
C SER A 377 -26.10 3.46 -0.14
N ALA A 378 -26.60 3.15 -1.33
CA ALA A 378 -25.81 3.17 -2.56
C ALA A 378 -26.60 3.78 -3.72
N GLY A 379 -25.90 4.32 -4.71
CA GLY A 379 -26.48 4.91 -5.90
C GLY A 379 -25.41 5.18 -6.96
N ASP A 380 -25.85 5.65 -8.13
CA ASP A 380 -24.95 6.15 -9.17
C ASP A 380 -25.09 7.66 -9.26
N PHE A 381 -24.02 8.37 -9.65
CA PHE A 381 -24.09 9.75 -10.10
C PHE A 381 -23.91 9.84 -11.61
N LYS A 382 -24.46 10.90 -12.20
CA LYS A 382 -24.20 11.31 -13.58
C LYS A 382 -24.33 12.83 -13.67
N LEU A 383 -23.21 13.52 -13.84
CA LEU A 383 -23.11 14.97 -13.68
C LEU A 383 -22.36 15.59 -14.85
N THR A 384 -22.76 16.81 -15.23
CA THR A 384 -21.88 17.68 -16.03
C THR A 384 -20.84 18.36 -15.13
N PRO A 385 -19.72 18.87 -15.69
CA PRO A 385 -18.69 19.55 -14.88
C PRO A 385 -19.19 20.79 -14.10
N GLU A 386 -20.32 21.37 -14.51
CA GLU A 386 -20.94 22.54 -13.87
C GLU A 386 -22.06 22.19 -12.87
N GLU A 387 -22.32 20.90 -12.64
CA GLU A 387 -23.32 20.41 -11.69
C GLU A 387 -22.68 19.82 -10.43
N ALA A 388 -23.46 19.81 -9.35
CA ALA A 388 -23.15 19.10 -8.13
C ALA A 388 -24.37 18.29 -7.69
N LEU A 389 -24.11 17.11 -7.13
CA LEU A 389 -25.12 16.29 -6.44
C LEU A 389 -24.95 16.46 -4.94
N ILE A 390 -25.98 16.95 -4.26
CA ILE A 390 -26.02 16.99 -2.79
C ILE A 390 -26.81 15.80 -2.28
N LEU A 391 -26.23 15.07 -1.34
CA LEU A 391 -26.90 14.04 -0.56
C LEU A 391 -27.20 14.60 0.83
N LYS A 392 -28.48 14.64 1.20
CA LYS A 392 -28.93 14.90 2.57
C LYS A 392 -29.22 13.55 3.22
N VAL A 393 -28.29 13.11 4.06
CA VAL A 393 -28.24 11.77 4.67
C VAL A 393 -28.64 11.87 6.13
N PRO A 394 -29.67 11.16 6.60
CA PRO A 394 -29.98 11.10 8.03
C PRO A 394 -28.78 10.57 8.82
N ASP A 395 -28.46 11.19 9.95
CA ASP A 395 -27.40 10.67 10.81
C ASP A 395 -27.80 9.30 11.36
N VAL A 396 -26.85 8.36 11.32
CA VAL A 396 -27.01 7.00 11.85
C VAL A 396 -26.03 6.83 12.99
N GLU A 397 -26.53 6.50 14.17
CA GLU A 397 -25.68 6.22 15.33
C GLU A 397 -24.96 4.87 15.12
N GLY A 398 -23.64 4.93 15.03
CA GLY A 398 -22.76 3.77 14.86
C GLY A 398 -21.31 4.14 15.19
N ALA A 399 -20.45 3.14 15.29
CA ALA A 399 -19.03 3.34 15.57
C ALA A 399 -18.29 3.93 14.35
N TYR A 400 -18.77 3.63 13.14
CA TYR A 400 -18.15 4.04 11.89
C TYR A 400 -19.19 4.44 10.85
N ALA A 401 -18.91 5.52 10.12
CA ALA A 401 -19.69 5.99 8.98
C ALA A 401 -18.78 6.61 7.93
N SER A 402 -18.94 6.24 6.65
CA SER A 402 -18.16 6.84 5.57
C SER A 402 -18.99 7.08 4.31
N ALA A 403 -18.48 7.98 3.48
CA ALA A 403 -18.96 8.23 2.13
C ALA A 403 -17.79 8.13 1.14
N MET A 404 -18.01 7.49 0.00
CA MET A 404 -17.04 7.45 -1.08
C MET A 404 -17.70 7.51 -2.44
N VAL A 405 -16.93 7.97 -3.42
CA VAL A 405 -17.30 7.94 -4.84
C VAL A 405 -16.32 7.08 -5.63
N THR A 406 -16.83 6.44 -6.68
CA THR A 406 -16.05 5.54 -7.54
C THR A 406 -16.23 5.91 -9.00
N ASN A 407 -15.35 5.42 -9.88
CA ASN A 407 -15.68 5.38 -11.31
C ASN A 407 -16.80 4.35 -11.58
N ILE A 408 -17.22 4.22 -12.84
CA ILE A 408 -18.27 3.29 -13.27
C ILE A 408 -17.90 1.80 -13.06
N PHE A 409 -16.62 1.50 -12.89
CA PHE A 409 -16.10 0.15 -12.60
C PHE A 409 -15.96 -0.12 -11.09
N GLY A 410 -16.40 0.79 -10.22
CA GLY A 410 -16.33 0.61 -8.78
C GLY A 410 -14.95 0.85 -8.16
N GLN A 411 -13.97 1.34 -8.92
CA GLN A 411 -12.67 1.74 -8.36
C GLN A 411 -12.81 3.10 -7.68
N THR A 412 -12.26 3.21 -6.47
CA THR A 412 -12.45 4.39 -5.63
C THR A 412 -11.75 5.62 -6.21
N ALA A 413 -12.43 6.76 -6.20
CA ALA A 413 -11.81 8.03 -6.57
C ALA A 413 -10.60 8.32 -5.66
N PRO A 414 -9.60 9.09 -6.10
CA PRO A 414 -8.37 9.26 -5.35
C PRO A 414 -8.66 9.72 -3.91
N THR A 415 -8.35 8.85 -2.95
CA THR A 415 -8.69 9.06 -1.54
C THR A 415 -7.55 9.67 -0.75
N ALA A 416 -6.30 9.40 -1.11
CA ALA A 416 -5.13 9.96 -0.45
C ALA A 416 -4.76 11.36 -0.99
N THR A 417 -4.94 11.58 -2.29
CA THR A 417 -4.54 12.83 -2.97
C THR A 417 -5.69 13.80 -3.21
N ALA A 418 -6.92 13.37 -2.98
CA ALA A 418 -8.13 14.17 -3.06
C ALA A 418 -9.17 13.64 -2.07
N THR A 419 -10.29 14.34 -1.94
CA THR A 419 -11.42 13.91 -1.09
C THR A 419 -12.34 12.94 -1.82
N GLY A 420 -11.81 11.88 -2.45
CA GLY A 420 -12.64 10.83 -3.07
C GLY A 420 -13.44 10.00 -2.06
N SER A 421 -13.06 10.07 -0.78
CA SER A 421 -13.76 9.53 0.36
C SER A 421 -13.71 10.47 1.56
N LEU A 422 -14.66 10.28 2.48
CA LEU A 422 -14.72 10.93 3.78
C LEU A 422 -15.06 9.88 4.83
N ASN A 423 -14.26 9.84 5.89
CA ASN A 423 -14.45 8.98 7.05
C ASN A 423 -15.00 9.81 8.24
N PRO A 424 -15.27 9.20 9.41
CA PRO A 424 -15.80 9.93 10.57
C PRO A 424 -14.91 11.09 11.04
N GLY A 425 -13.59 10.96 10.92
CA GLY A 425 -12.62 12.00 11.31
C GLY A 425 -12.72 13.27 10.46
N ASP A 426 -13.15 13.14 9.21
CA ASP A 426 -13.17 14.22 8.21
C ASP A 426 -14.58 14.81 7.95
N THR A 427 -15.61 14.20 8.53
CA THR A 427 -17.01 14.50 8.20
C THR A 427 -17.62 15.52 9.15
N PHE A 428 -18.19 16.58 8.58
CA PHE A 428 -19.02 17.53 9.31
C PHE A 428 -20.48 17.06 9.39
N HIS A 429 -21.00 16.89 10.60
CA HIS A 429 -22.41 16.61 10.86
C HIS A 429 -23.17 17.91 11.13
N ALA A 430 -24.29 18.15 10.43
CA ALA A 430 -25.07 19.35 10.64
C ALA A 430 -25.95 19.22 11.90
N PRO A 431 -26.24 20.32 12.62
CA PRO A 431 -27.05 20.27 13.85
C PRO A 431 -28.51 19.84 13.65
N ASP A 432 -28.99 19.74 12.40
CA ASP A 432 -30.35 19.32 12.08
C ASP A 432 -30.54 17.79 12.04
N GLY A 433 -29.51 17.02 12.38
CA GLY A 433 -29.52 15.55 12.41
C GLY A 433 -29.30 14.91 11.04
N TYR A 434 -28.65 15.66 10.14
CA TYR A 434 -28.28 15.20 8.82
C TYR A 434 -26.82 15.51 8.51
N THR A 435 -26.22 14.65 7.70
CA THR A 435 -24.96 14.89 7.04
C THR A 435 -25.21 15.26 5.58
N TYR A 436 -24.58 16.33 5.12
CA TYR A 436 -24.69 16.79 3.73
C TYR A 436 -23.37 16.47 3.02
N TYR A 437 -23.42 15.59 2.02
CA TYR A 437 -22.28 15.33 1.13
C TYR A 437 -22.49 16.02 -0.21
N ILE A 438 -21.43 16.58 -0.78
CA ILE A 438 -21.47 17.27 -2.08
C ILE A 438 -20.57 16.51 -3.04
N ILE A 439 -21.12 15.94 -4.12
CA ILE A 439 -20.34 15.24 -5.15
C ILE A 439 -20.22 16.18 -6.36
N SER A 440 -19.00 16.46 -6.78
CA SER A 440 -18.71 17.23 -8.00
C SER A 440 -17.25 17.13 -8.44
N SER A 441 -17.02 17.27 -9.75
CA SER A 441 -15.67 17.32 -10.36
C SER A 441 -14.88 18.58 -10.08
N GLN A 442 -15.57 19.66 -9.75
CA GLN A 442 -14.97 20.94 -9.40
C GLN A 442 -15.31 21.30 -7.96
N ALA A 443 -14.41 22.03 -7.32
CA ALA A 443 -14.58 22.46 -5.94
C ALA A 443 -15.88 23.28 -5.79
N PRO A 444 -16.84 22.86 -4.96
CA PRO A 444 -18.05 23.62 -4.70
C PRO A 444 -17.68 24.79 -3.80
N THR A 445 -17.76 26.01 -4.33
CA THR A 445 -17.38 27.22 -3.59
C THR A 445 -18.58 28.02 -3.12
N ASN A 446 -18.41 28.69 -1.99
CA ASN A 446 -19.32 29.75 -1.57
C ASN A 446 -19.07 31.03 -2.40
N GLY A 447 -19.89 32.06 -2.19
CA GLY A 447 -19.74 33.35 -2.87
C GLY A 447 -18.44 34.11 -2.59
N THR A 448 -17.58 33.64 -1.67
CA THR A 448 -16.24 34.20 -1.38
C THR A 448 -15.10 33.42 -2.03
N GLY A 449 -15.37 32.27 -2.63
CA GLY A 449 -14.38 31.38 -3.23
C GLY A 449 -13.80 30.32 -2.28
N ASP A 450 -14.35 30.21 -1.06
CA ASP A 450 -14.00 29.15 -0.12
C ASP A 450 -14.80 27.88 -0.44
N ILE A 451 -14.19 26.72 -0.25
CA ILE A 451 -14.71 25.41 -0.61
C ILE A 451 -15.58 24.88 0.54
N TYR A 452 -16.78 24.37 0.24
CA TYR A 452 -17.63 23.75 1.25
C TYR A 452 -17.03 22.44 1.79
N ALA A 453 -17.23 22.20 3.10
CA ALA A 453 -16.90 20.93 3.73
C ALA A 453 -17.73 19.77 3.15
N ASN A 454 -17.32 18.54 3.46
CA ASN A 454 -17.92 17.29 2.96
C ASN A 454 -18.00 17.20 1.43
N TRP A 455 -17.08 17.85 0.72
CA TRP A 455 -16.96 17.72 -0.72
C TRP A 455 -16.27 16.40 -1.07
N LEU A 456 -16.97 15.56 -1.81
CA LEU A 456 -16.47 14.36 -2.45
C LEU A 456 -16.05 14.68 -3.89
N ASN A 457 -14.75 14.62 -4.15
CA ASN A 457 -14.19 14.89 -5.47
C ASN A 457 -14.27 13.63 -6.35
N ASP A 458 -15.11 13.68 -7.39
CA ASP A 458 -15.30 12.57 -8.35
C ASP A 458 -14.14 12.39 -9.35
N ASN A 459 -13.09 13.21 -9.23
CA ASN A 459 -11.90 13.21 -10.07
C ASN A 459 -12.18 13.44 -11.57
N GLY A 460 -13.27 14.15 -11.89
CA GLY A 460 -13.66 14.45 -13.27
C GLY A 460 -14.43 13.32 -13.96
N ALA A 461 -14.86 12.30 -13.23
CA ALA A 461 -15.72 11.26 -13.76
C ALA A 461 -17.09 11.85 -14.15
N ALA A 462 -17.60 11.48 -15.33
CA ALA A 462 -18.91 11.95 -15.80
C ALA A 462 -20.06 11.17 -15.13
N ASP A 463 -19.78 9.93 -14.74
CA ASP A 463 -20.64 9.04 -13.96
C ASP A 463 -19.80 8.04 -13.15
N GLY A 464 -20.45 7.43 -12.18
CA GLY A 464 -19.81 6.53 -11.24
C GLY A 464 -20.70 6.16 -10.06
N GLY A 465 -20.16 5.39 -9.13
CA GLY A 465 -20.90 4.89 -7.96
C GLY A 465 -20.74 5.79 -6.73
N ILE A 466 -21.72 5.74 -5.83
CA ILE A 466 -21.70 6.37 -4.51
C ILE A 466 -22.05 5.34 -3.45
N TRP A 467 -21.27 5.32 -2.37
CA TRP A 467 -21.41 4.36 -1.28
C TRP A 467 -21.35 5.05 0.06
N LEU A 468 -22.42 4.87 0.84
CA LEU A 468 -22.53 5.34 2.22
C LEU A 468 -22.56 4.13 3.14
N ARG A 469 -21.52 3.93 3.94
CA ARG A 469 -21.39 2.79 4.87
C ARG A 469 -21.63 3.22 6.30
N PHE A 470 -22.25 2.35 7.07
CA PHE A 470 -22.49 2.52 8.51
C PHE A 470 -22.25 1.18 9.21
N GLN A 471 -21.38 1.16 10.20
CA GLN A 471 -20.97 -0.05 10.94
C GLN A 471 -20.99 0.21 12.45
N GLY A 472 -20.87 -0.86 13.25
CA GLY A 472 -21.02 -0.79 14.71
C GLY A 472 -22.36 -0.18 15.15
N ILE A 473 -23.46 -0.50 14.44
CA ILE A 473 -24.78 0.08 14.71
C ILE A 473 -25.38 -0.56 15.97
N THR A 474 -25.48 0.22 17.03
CA THR A 474 -26.02 -0.24 18.32
C THR A 474 -27.54 -0.20 18.38
N THR A 475 -28.16 0.73 17.64
CA THR A 475 -29.62 0.87 17.55
C THR A 475 -30.06 0.86 16.08
N PRO A 476 -30.32 -0.33 15.51
CA PRO A 476 -30.80 -0.45 14.14
C PRO A 476 -32.09 0.36 13.93
N PRO A 477 -32.20 1.14 12.83
CA PRO A 477 -33.43 1.85 12.54
C PRO A 477 -34.57 0.86 12.28
N SER A 478 -35.75 1.13 12.84
CA SER A 478 -36.92 0.24 12.72
C SER A 478 -37.48 0.17 11.29
N GLU A 479 -37.17 1.16 10.47
CA GLU A 479 -37.53 1.25 9.05
C GLU A 479 -36.35 1.84 8.26
N PRO A 480 -36.17 1.49 6.97
CA PRO A 480 -35.09 2.05 6.16
C PRO A 480 -35.14 3.59 6.08
N LEU A 481 -34.01 4.25 6.34
CA LEU A 481 -33.91 5.71 6.35
C LEU A 481 -33.67 6.25 4.94
N GLN A 482 -34.44 7.24 4.51
CA GLN A 482 -34.35 7.76 3.15
C GLN A 482 -33.23 8.79 3.02
N VAL A 483 -32.35 8.60 2.01
CA VAL A 483 -31.39 9.63 1.58
C VAL A 483 -32.07 10.53 0.55
N GLN A 484 -32.02 11.84 0.77
CA GLN A 484 -32.56 12.83 -0.16
C GLN A 484 -31.46 13.34 -1.08
N THR A 485 -31.76 13.51 -2.36
CA THR A 485 -30.78 13.95 -3.36
C THR A 485 -31.23 15.21 -4.09
N TYR A 486 -30.26 16.06 -4.44
CA TYR A 486 -30.47 17.31 -5.17
C TYR A 486 -29.37 17.51 -6.20
N VAL A 487 -29.71 17.53 -7.49
CA VAL A 487 -28.79 18.00 -8.53
C VAL A 487 -29.01 19.49 -8.72
N VAL A 488 -27.94 20.27 -8.59
CA VAL A 488 -27.97 21.74 -8.73
C VAL A 488 -26.77 22.22 -9.53
N PRO A 489 -26.84 23.42 -10.14
CA PRO A 489 -25.63 24.10 -10.61
C PRO A 489 -24.61 24.26 -9.48
N LEU A 490 -23.32 24.12 -9.76
CA LEU A 490 -22.24 24.19 -8.75
C LEU A 490 -22.31 25.47 -7.89
N ASN A 491 -22.67 26.60 -8.50
CA ASN A 491 -22.81 27.89 -7.80
C ASN A 491 -24.04 27.97 -6.87
N ASP A 492 -24.98 27.03 -6.99
CA ASP A 492 -26.22 26.99 -6.22
C ASP A 492 -26.16 26.00 -5.03
N VAL A 493 -25.01 25.33 -4.79
CA VAL A 493 -24.81 24.39 -3.66
C VAL A 493 -25.21 25.02 -2.32
N GLY A 494 -24.84 26.29 -2.10
CA GLY A 494 -25.17 27.05 -0.89
C GLY A 494 -26.68 27.28 -0.65
N THR A 495 -27.54 26.95 -1.62
CA THR A 495 -29.01 27.05 -1.46
C THR A 495 -29.62 25.81 -0.81
N ILE A 496 -28.89 24.69 -0.79
CA ILE A 496 -29.36 23.40 -0.26
C ILE A 496 -28.69 23.09 1.09
N VAL A 497 -27.37 23.29 1.20
CA VAL A 497 -26.63 22.99 2.42
C VAL A 497 -26.96 24.00 3.54
N PRO A 498 -26.87 23.61 4.83
CA PRO A 498 -27.06 24.53 5.95
C PRO A 498 -26.19 25.78 5.87
N THR A 499 -26.69 26.93 6.31
CA THR A 499 -25.97 28.21 6.23
C THR A 499 -24.70 28.28 7.08
N ASP A 500 -24.58 27.37 8.06
CA ASP A 500 -23.44 27.19 8.94
C ASP A 500 -22.52 26.03 8.51
N THR A 501 -22.74 25.45 7.31
CA THR A 501 -21.81 24.47 6.72
C THR A 501 -20.42 25.08 6.65
N PRO A 502 -19.40 24.47 7.27
CA PRO A 502 -18.04 24.98 7.25
C PRO A 502 -17.50 25.12 5.83
N THR A 503 -16.60 26.08 5.64
CA THR A 503 -15.86 26.26 4.40
C THR A 503 -14.39 26.44 4.69
N ILE A 504 -13.52 25.97 3.79
CA ILE A 504 -12.07 26.12 3.86
C ILE A 504 -11.55 26.86 2.63
N THR A 505 -10.48 27.63 2.78
CA THR A 505 -9.84 28.29 1.64
C THR A 505 -9.19 27.25 0.71
N PRO A 506 -8.97 27.56 -0.58
CA PRO A 506 -8.23 26.67 -1.48
C PRO A 506 -6.82 26.30 -0.99
N ALA A 507 -6.17 27.20 -0.23
CA ALA A 507 -4.86 26.94 0.35
C ALA A 507 -4.91 25.94 1.52
N GLN A 508 -5.99 25.98 2.31
CA GLN A 508 -6.23 24.98 3.36
C GLN A 508 -6.56 23.62 2.74
N TYR A 509 -7.44 23.57 1.73
CA TYR A 509 -7.72 22.32 1.02
C TYR A 509 -6.45 21.66 0.45
N ALA A 510 -5.53 22.44 -0.13
CA ALA A 510 -4.26 21.92 -0.61
C ALA A 510 -3.35 21.40 0.52
N ALA A 511 -3.38 22.02 1.70
CA ALA A 511 -2.64 21.56 2.87
C ALA A 511 -3.26 20.29 3.47
N ASP A 512 -4.59 20.21 3.53
CA ASP A 512 -5.33 19.06 4.03
C ASP A 512 -5.15 17.85 3.09
N ALA A 513 -5.17 18.06 1.77
CA ALA A 513 -4.86 17.01 0.80
C ALA A 513 -3.40 16.52 0.92
N GLN A 514 -2.45 17.41 1.24
CA GLN A 514 -1.08 17.01 1.53
C GLN A 514 -0.98 16.21 2.84
N LEU A 515 -1.70 16.61 3.89
CA LEU A 515 -1.73 15.89 5.16
C LEU A 515 -2.32 14.48 4.97
N ARG A 516 -3.45 14.38 4.25
CA ARG A 516 -4.14 13.13 3.95
C ARG A 516 -3.25 12.12 3.23
N LEU A 517 -2.36 12.59 2.36
CA LEU A 517 -1.34 11.75 1.74
C LEU A 517 -0.41 11.10 2.77
N PHE A 518 0.06 11.85 3.77
CA PHE A 518 0.90 11.30 4.83
C PHE A 518 0.12 10.43 5.81
N GLU A 519 -1.12 10.78 6.13
CA GLU A 519 -1.98 9.97 7.00
C GLU A 519 -2.32 8.62 6.35
N TRP A 520 -2.52 8.60 5.03
CA TRP A 520 -2.71 7.37 4.28
C TRP A 520 -1.49 6.44 4.37
N ASP A 521 -0.28 6.96 4.13
CA ASP A 521 0.93 6.15 4.25
C ASP A 521 1.10 5.65 5.70
N TYR A 522 0.96 6.55 6.69
CA TYR A 522 1.06 6.23 8.12
C TYR A 522 0.09 5.13 8.60
N VAL A 523 -1.14 5.04 8.08
CA VAL A 523 -2.06 3.93 8.45
C VAL A 523 -1.65 2.59 7.83
N HIS A 524 -0.99 2.59 6.67
CA HIS A 524 -0.53 1.36 6.02
C HIS A 524 0.81 0.89 6.56
N ASP A 525 1.74 1.80 6.86
CA ASP A 525 3.07 1.51 7.42
C ASP A 525 2.95 0.75 8.77
N GLN A 526 1.87 1.00 9.52
CA GLN A 526 1.53 0.26 10.75
C GLN A 526 1.29 -1.25 10.56
N ASN A 527 1.01 -1.68 9.32
CA ASN A 527 0.81 -3.09 8.97
C ASN A 527 2.08 -3.77 8.45
N GLU A 528 3.20 -3.05 8.32
CA GLU A 528 4.48 -3.62 7.92
C GLU A 528 4.97 -4.64 8.96
N ASN A 529 4.93 -5.91 8.57
CA ASN A 529 5.28 -7.04 9.43
C ASN A 529 5.99 -8.15 8.62
N THR A 530 6.12 -9.33 9.21
CA THR A 530 6.75 -10.48 8.54
C THR A 530 5.98 -10.96 7.29
N GLY A 531 4.67 -10.73 7.24
CA GLY A 531 3.84 -10.94 6.05
C GLY A 531 4.20 -9.95 4.93
N TRP A 532 4.41 -8.68 5.26
CA TRP A 532 4.89 -7.67 4.31
C TRP A 532 6.24 -8.06 3.68
N LEU A 533 7.18 -8.59 4.48
CA LEU A 533 8.45 -9.11 3.98
C LEU A 533 8.25 -10.26 2.99
N GLY A 534 7.42 -11.24 3.36
CA GLY A 534 7.11 -12.40 2.50
C GLY A 534 6.49 -12.00 1.18
N SER A 535 5.46 -11.15 1.21
CA SER A 535 4.75 -10.69 0.00
C SER A 535 5.66 -9.95 -0.96
N ASN A 536 6.54 -9.07 -0.46
CA ASN A 536 7.49 -8.36 -1.32
C ASN A 536 8.51 -9.31 -1.97
N LEU A 537 9.02 -10.31 -1.23
CA LEU A 537 9.95 -11.30 -1.77
C LEU A 537 9.32 -12.23 -2.80
N GLU A 538 8.08 -12.65 -2.58
CA GLU A 538 7.33 -13.45 -3.54
C GLU A 538 7.07 -12.67 -4.82
N TYR A 539 6.69 -11.38 -4.69
CA TYR A 539 6.47 -10.50 -5.81
C TYR A 539 7.74 -10.25 -6.64
N ASP A 540 8.87 -10.01 -5.97
CA ASP A 540 10.17 -9.83 -6.64
C ASP A 540 10.56 -11.09 -7.44
N GLN A 541 10.34 -12.27 -6.87
CA GLN A 541 10.61 -13.54 -7.55
C GLN A 541 9.71 -13.76 -8.77
N ILE A 542 8.41 -13.45 -8.65
CA ILE A 542 7.46 -13.54 -9.78
C ILE A 542 7.83 -12.53 -10.86
N LYS A 543 8.13 -11.29 -10.50
CA LYS A 543 8.58 -10.24 -11.43
C LYS A 543 9.89 -10.60 -12.12
N ALA A 544 10.84 -11.22 -11.41
CA ALA A 544 12.08 -11.72 -11.98
C ALA A 544 11.85 -12.89 -12.96
N ALA A 545 10.93 -13.81 -12.63
CA ALA A 545 10.57 -14.94 -13.49
C ALA A 545 9.90 -14.49 -14.80
N LEU A 546 8.96 -13.54 -14.73
CA LEU A 546 8.22 -13.03 -15.88
C LEU A 546 9.04 -12.03 -16.71
N GLY A 547 9.93 -11.30 -16.04
CA GLY A 547 10.59 -10.11 -16.57
C GLY A 547 9.73 -8.85 -16.36
N PRO A 548 10.33 -7.70 -16.02
CA PRO A 548 9.58 -6.50 -15.63
C PRO A 548 8.58 -5.97 -16.67
N GLN A 549 8.88 -6.13 -17.97
CA GLN A 549 7.96 -5.66 -19.02
C GLN A 549 6.70 -6.52 -19.10
N VAL A 550 6.83 -7.85 -19.04
CA VAL A 550 5.69 -8.77 -19.09
C VAL A 550 4.90 -8.67 -17.80
N PHE A 551 5.60 -8.61 -16.67
CA PHE A 551 4.98 -8.37 -15.37
C PHE A 551 4.09 -7.11 -15.41
N GLY A 552 4.63 -5.97 -15.86
CA GLY A 552 3.89 -4.72 -15.98
C GLY A 552 2.78 -4.73 -17.04
N GLN A 553 2.84 -5.61 -18.03
CA GLN A 553 1.72 -5.82 -18.97
C GLN A 553 0.57 -6.61 -18.34
N ILE A 554 0.89 -7.56 -17.44
CA ILE A 554 -0.08 -8.46 -16.83
C ILE A 554 -0.76 -7.83 -15.62
N PHE A 555 0.06 -7.43 -14.65
CA PHE A 555 -0.37 -6.93 -13.36
C PHE A 555 -0.42 -5.39 -13.33
N GLY A 556 -0.05 -4.75 -14.44
CA GLY A 556 0.06 -3.31 -14.50
C GLY A 556 1.23 -2.79 -13.68
N GLY A 557 1.24 -1.48 -13.55
CA GLY A 557 1.99 -0.79 -12.53
C GLY A 557 1.16 0.38 -12.04
N GLN A 558 1.66 1.05 -11.02
CA GLN A 558 1.12 2.31 -10.51
C GLN A 558 1.46 3.42 -11.51
N GLY A 559 0.85 3.38 -12.69
CA GLY A 559 1.16 4.27 -13.82
C GLY A 559 -0.06 5.03 -14.33
N THR A 560 -1.25 4.64 -13.87
CA THR A 560 -2.53 5.23 -14.23
C THR A 560 -3.49 5.15 -13.06
N GLN A 561 -4.29 6.19 -12.86
CA GLN A 561 -5.46 6.18 -11.98
C GLN A 561 -6.63 6.77 -12.76
N PHE A 562 -7.74 6.03 -12.86
CA PHE A 562 -8.92 6.44 -13.64
C PHE A 562 -8.56 6.73 -15.12
N GLY A 563 -7.66 5.93 -15.70
CA GLY A 563 -7.17 6.06 -17.07
C GLY A 563 -6.24 7.27 -17.30
N ALA A 564 -6.01 8.09 -16.28
CA ALA A 564 -5.07 9.21 -16.34
C ALA A 564 -3.68 8.77 -15.89
N PRO A 565 -2.60 9.09 -16.63
CA PRO A 565 -1.24 8.74 -16.21
C PRO A 565 -0.87 9.34 -14.84
N GLN A 566 -0.19 8.54 -14.02
CA GLN A 566 0.40 8.97 -12.75
C GLN A 566 1.86 8.51 -12.66
N GLU A 567 2.72 9.36 -12.11
CA GLU A 567 4.12 9.03 -11.86
C GLU A 567 4.28 8.61 -10.40
N VAL A 568 4.96 7.49 -10.14
CA VAL A 568 5.39 7.13 -8.79
C VAL A 568 6.52 8.09 -8.39
N PRO A 569 6.37 8.90 -7.33
CA PRO A 569 7.45 9.77 -6.88
C PRO A 569 8.66 8.95 -6.45
N SER A 570 9.84 9.34 -6.91
CA SER A 570 11.07 8.71 -6.45
C SER A 570 11.39 9.11 -4.99
N VAL A 571 12.30 8.37 -4.35
CA VAL A 571 12.86 8.78 -3.05
C VAL A 571 13.48 10.18 -3.11
N LEU A 572 14.02 10.59 -4.27
CA LEU A 572 14.55 11.94 -4.46
C LEU A 572 13.42 12.98 -4.48
N ASP A 573 12.30 12.69 -5.14
CA ASP A 573 11.14 13.58 -5.17
C ASP A 573 10.59 13.79 -3.75
N ARG A 574 10.46 12.71 -2.96
CA ARG A 574 10.08 12.74 -1.53
C ARG A 574 11.07 13.49 -0.64
N MET A 575 12.31 13.71 -1.10
CA MET A 575 13.33 14.50 -0.39
C MET A 575 13.33 15.98 -0.74
N ILE A 576 12.87 16.37 -1.94
CA ILE A 576 13.07 17.73 -2.46
C ILE A 576 11.77 18.45 -2.85
N ASN A 577 10.70 17.74 -3.15
CA ASN A 577 9.43 18.33 -3.56
C ASN A 577 8.65 18.77 -2.31
N PRO A 578 8.37 20.07 -2.12
CA PRO A 578 7.62 20.55 -0.96
C PRO A 578 6.21 19.95 -0.83
N ALA A 579 5.61 19.44 -1.92
CA ALA A 579 4.31 18.76 -1.88
C ALA A 579 4.39 17.36 -1.26
N LEU A 580 5.59 16.77 -1.16
CA LEU A 580 5.85 15.42 -0.65
C LEU A 580 6.73 15.43 0.61
N ILE A 581 6.80 16.59 1.29
CA ILE A 581 7.54 16.76 2.54
C ILE A 581 6.61 17.42 3.58
N PRO A 582 6.47 16.86 4.79
CA PRO A 582 5.73 17.51 5.86
C PRO A 582 6.26 18.91 6.13
N ASN A 583 5.36 19.89 6.26
CA ASN A 583 5.78 21.29 6.39
C ASN A 583 6.53 21.51 7.72
N PRO A 584 7.85 21.84 7.69
CA PRO A 584 8.65 21.97 8.90
C PRO A 584 8.17 23.11 9.82
N ILE A 585 7.55 24.16 9.26
CA ILE A 585 7.03 25.27 10.05
C ILE A 585 5.81 24.80 10.82
N THR A 586 4.88 24.11 10.16
CA THR A 586 3.68 23.54 10.80
C THR A 586 4.06 22.57 11.92
N VAL A 587 5.03 21.67 11.68
CA VAL A 587 5.54 20.74 12.72
C VAL A 587 6.06 21.50 13.95
N ILE A 588 6.83 22.56 13.75
CA ILE A 588 7.35 23.39 14.86
C ILE A 588 6.21 24.12 15.57
N GLU A 589 5.24 24.65 14.82
CA GLU A 589 4.08 25.34 15.38
C GLU A 589 3.24 24.41 16.26
N ASP A 590 3.01 23.16 15.83
CA ASP A 590 2.28 22.18 16.63
C ASP A 590 3.04 21.70 17.86
N ILE A 591 4.37 21.53 17.78
CA ILE A 591 5.21 21.30 18.97
C ILE A 591 5.09 22.44 19.99
N VAL A 592 5.05 23.69 19.52
CA VAL A 592 4.91 24.85 20.43
C VAL A 592 3.50 24.94 21.00
N LYS A 593 2.48 24.57 20.22
CA LYS A 593 1.06 24.57 20.61
C LYS A 593 0.75 23.51 21.65
N ASP A 594 1.31 22.30 21.53
CA ASP A 594 1.18 21.23 22.50
C ASP A 594 2.50 20.46 22.75
N PRO A 595 3.42 21.05 23.55
CA PRO A 595 4.71 20.42 23.80
C PRO A 595 4.62 19.07 24.51
N THR A 596 3.57 18.85 25.30
CA THR A 596 3.42 17.59 26.06
C THR A 596 2.83 16.51 25.17
N GLY A 597 1.76 16.83 24.44
CA GLY A 597 1.16 15.95 23.44
C GLY A 597 2.19 15.52 22.39
N SER A 598 3.02 16.44 21.88
CA SER A 598 4.04 16.09 20.88
C SER A 598 5.11 15.13 21.42
N VAL A 599 5.53 15.25 22.68
CA VAL A 599 6.48 14.29 23.27
C VAL A 599 5.85 12.91 23.46
N LEU A 600 4.57 12.86 23.84
CA LEU A 600 3.83 11.60 23.94
C LEU A 600 3.61 10.97 22.57
N ALA A 601 3.21 11.75 21.57
CA ALA A 601 3.07 11.32 20.19
C ALA A 601 4.37 10.71 19.65
N LEU A 602 5.50 11.39 19.85
CA LEU A 602 6.82 10.88 19.46
C LEU A 602 7.21 9.60 20.20
N LYS A 603 6.87 9.48 21.49
CA LYS A 603 7.16 8.27 22.27
C LYS A 603 6.36 7.08 21.74
N ASP A 604 5.06 7.28 21.52
CA ASP A 604 4.13 6.21 21.17
C ASP A 604 4.32 5.75 19.71
N ASN A 605 4.85 6.63 18.85
CA ASN A 605 5.17 6.32 17.44
C ASN A 605 6.65 6.01 17.16
N LEU A 606 7.51 6.06 18.17
CA LEU A 606 8.91 5.67 17.99
C LEU A 606 9.06 4.20 17.52
N PRO A 607 8.29 3.22 18.03
CA PRO A 607 8.36 1.85 17.54
C PRO A 607 8.02 1.73 16.05
N LEU A 608 7.00 2.45 15.57
CA LEU A 608 6.64 2.48 14.15
C LEU A 608 7.78 3.07 13.31
N ALA A 609 8.28 4.25 13.67
CA ALA A 609 9.40 4.89 12.97
C ALA A 609 10.69 4.05 12.92
N LEU A 610 10.89 3.15 13.89
CA LEU A 610 11.99 2.17 13.84
C LEU A 610 11.65 1.00 12.92
N ASN A 611 10.41 0.52 12.94
CA ASN A 611 9.89 -0.53 12.07
C ASN A 611 10.00 -0.13 10.59
N ASP A 612 9.63 1.09 10.22
CA ASP A 612 9.71 1.60 8.83
C ASP A 612 11.14 1.54 8.28
N ILE A 613 12.17 1.58 9.14
CA ILE A 613 13.57 1.45 8.74
C ILE A 613 13.99 -0.02 8.77
N GLU A 614 13.55 -0.76 9.79
CA GLU A 614 13.93 -2.15 10.03
C GLU A 614 13.39 -3.07 8.94
N MET A 615 12.12 -2.95 8.56
CA MET A 615 11.46 -3.83 7.58
C MET A 615 12.13 -3.75 6.20
N PRO A 616 12.30 -2.58 5.56
CA PRO A 616 13.09 -2.45 4.32
C PRO A 616 14.54 -2.93 4.44
N THR A 617 15.15 -2.76 5.61
CA THR A 617 16.52 -3.25 5.85
C THR A 617 16.56 -4.78 5.83
N ILE A 618 15.66 -5.44 6.55
CA ILE A 618 15.53 -6.91 6.56
C ILE A 618 15.22 -7.41 5.14
N LEU A 619 14.26 -6.80 4.46
CA LEU A 619 13.90 -7.13 3.08
C LEU A 619 15.13 -7.07 2.15
N SER A 620 15.97 -6.05 2.30
CA SER A 620 17.19 -5.90 1.50
C SER A 620 18.18 -7.06 1.71
N PHE A 621 18.30 -7.57 2.95
CA PHE A 621 19.11 -8.76 3.23
C PHE A 621 18.49 -10.04 2.65
N LEU A 622 17.18 -10.20 2.77
CA LEU A 622 16.46 -11.36 2.23
C LEU A 622 16.52 -11.39 0.69
N ARG A 623 16.39 -10.23 0.03
CA ARG A 623 16.60 -10.09 -1.43
C ARG A 623 18.00 -10.50 -1.85
N LEU A 624 19.02 -10.12 -1.08
CA LEU A 624 20.40 -10.52 -1.33
C LEU A 624 20.59 -12.04 -1.19
N GLU A 625 20.01 -12.63 -0.14
CA GLU A 625 20.03 -14.08 0.07
C GLU A 625 19.39 -14.81 -1.11
N VAL A 626 18.16 -14.44 -1.49
CA VAL A 626 17.44 -15.02 -2.64
C VAL A 626 18.24 -14.91 -3.93
N ALA A 627 18.79 -13.72 -4.24
CA ALA A 627 19.58 -13.51 -5.46
C ALA A 627 20.84 -14.39 -5.50
N ILE A 628 21.51 -14.58 -4.36
CA ILE A 628 22.68 -15.46 -4.25
C ILE A 628 22.25 -16.91 -4.43
N GLU A 629 21.22 -17.37 -3.73
CA GLU A 629 20.79 -18.78 -3.78
C GLU A 629 20.30 -19.18 -5.17
N GLN A 630 19.53 -18.32 -5.85
CA GLN A 630 19.11 -18.52 -7.24
C GLN A 630 20.33 -18.64 -8.17
N THR A 631 21.28 -17.69 -8.08
CA THR A 631 22.52 -17.73 -8.88
C THR A 631 23.29 -19.04 -8.65
N LEU A 632 23.36 -19.51 -7.41
CA LEU A 632 24.04 -20.77 -7.08
C LEU A 632 23.31 -21.99 -7.60
N GLY A 633 21.97 -22.00 -7.53
CA GLY A 633 21.12 -23.04 -8.09
C GLY A 633 21.35 -23.18 -9.61
N GLU A 634 21.28 -22.07 -10.33
CA GLU A 634 21.53 -22.00 -11.78
C GLU A 634 22.95 -22.50 -12.13
N LEU A 635 23.98 -21.99 -11.44
CA LEU A 635 25.37 -22.42 -11.65
C LEU A 635 25.57 -23.91 -11.37
N LYS A 636 25.01 -24.44 -10.27
CA LYS A 636 25.08 -25.87 -9.95
C LYS A 636 24.42 -26.70 -11.05
N SER A 637 23.25 -26.28 -11.54
CA SER A 637 22.54 -26.92 -12.65
C SER A 637 23.35 -26.93 -13.95
N SER A 638 23.86 -25.77 -14.38
CA SER A 638 24.64 -25.63 -15.61
C SER A 638 25.99 -26.35 -15.57
N VAL A 639 26.66 -26.35 -14.43
CA VAL A 639 27.91 -27.12 -14.23
C VAL A 639 27.61 -28.63 -14.27
N SER A 640 26.57 -29.09 -13.57
CA SER A 640 26.22 -30.51 -13.52
C SER A 640 25.78 -31.06 -14.89
N SER A 641 25.17 -30.21 -15.73
CA SER A 641 24.75 -30.54 -17.09
C SER A 641 25.85 -30.33 -18.14
N GLY A 642 27.03 -29.81 -17.75
CA GLY A 642 28.16 -29.57 -18.64
C GLY A 642 27.96 -28.41 -19.64
N GLN A 643 26.99 -27.53 -19.39
CA GLN A 643 26.63 -26.41 -20.26
C GLN A 643 27.52 -25.18 -19.97
N TRP A 644 28.81 -25.26 -20.31
CA TRP A 644 29.79 -24.20 -19.99
C TRP A 644 29.46 -22.79 -20.51
N PRO A 645 28.88 -22.60 -21.71
CA PRO A 645 28.41 -21.27 -22.12
C PRO A 645 27.31 -20.73 -21.20
N GLN A 646 26.43 -21.61 -20.70
CA GLN A 646 25.36 -21.25 -19.77
C GLN A 646 25.92 -20.85 -18.41
N VAL A 647 26.95 -21.53 -17.90
CA VAL A 647 27.65 -21.14 -16.66
C VAL A 647 28.14 -19.68 -16.69
N PHE A 648 28.65 -19.20 -17.82
CA PHE A 648 29.07 -17.80 -17.96
C PHE A 648 27.88 -16.83 -17.98
N THR A 649 26.80 -17.21 -18.68
CA THR A 649 25.54 -16.46 -18.69
C THR A 649 24.94 -16.35 -17.29
N ASP A 650 24.83 -17.46 -16.55
CA ASP A 650 24.30 -17.51 -15.18
C ASP A 650 25.12 -16.64 -14.23
N LEU A 651 26.46 -16.65 -14.36
CA LEU A 651 27.34 -15.78 -13.58
C LEU A 651 27.09 -14.30 -13.86
N LEU A 652 26.98 -13.91 -15.14
CA LEU A 652 26.69 -12.52 -15.53
C LEU A 652 25.30 -12.08 -15.07
N ASN A 653 24.30 -12.96 -15.20
CA ASN A 653 22.94 -12.74 -14.72
C ASN A 653 22.93 -12.54 -13.20
N GLY A 654 23.65 -13.37 -12.45
CA GLY A 654 23.79 -13.22 -11.00
C GLY A 654 24.41 -11.88 -10.59
N VAL A 655 25.45 -11.42 -11.30
CA VAL A 655 26.02 -10.08 -11.08
C VAL A 655 25.00 -8.98 -11.39
N GLY A 656 24.21 -9.14 -12.45
CA GLY A 656 23.10 -8.25 -12.78
C GLY A 656 22.04 -8.22 -11.68
N GLY A 657 21.63 -9.37 -11.17
CA GLY A 657 20.67 -9.50 -10.07
C GLY A 657 21.15 -8.80 -8.79
N LEU A 658 22.43 -8.96 -8.43
CA LEU A 658 23.01 -8.24 -7.30
C LEU A 658 22.98 -6.71 -7.49
N ALA A 659 23.21 -6.22 -8.71
CA ALA A 659 23.11 -4.79 -9.00
C ALA A 659 21.66 -4.28 -8.88
N THR A 660 20.68 -5.09 -9.31
CA THR A 660 19.25 -4.81 -9.11
C THR A 660 18.90 -4.72 -7.63
N VAL A 661 19.31 -5.71 -6.82
CA VAL A 661 19.07 -5.71 -5.35
C VAL A 661 19.66 -4.47 -4.69
N VAL A 662 20.90 -4.08 -5.05
CA VAL A 662 21.53 -2.86 -4.53
C VAL A 662 20.75 -1.61 -4.93
N ASN A 663 20.24 -1.56 -6.16
CA ASN A 663 19.42 -0.44 -6.62
C ASN A 663 18.08 -0.36 -5.86
N GLU A 664 17.39 -1.49 -5.69
CA GLU A 664 16.12 -1.58 -4.96
C GLU A 664 16.32 -1.19 -3.48
N THR A 665 17.37 -1.71 -2.84
CA THR A 665 17.76 -1.38 -1.45
C THR A 665 17.89 0.13 -1.20
N LEU A 666 18.32 0.90 -2.22
CA LEU A 666 18.65 2.31 -2.07
C LEU A 666 17.62 3.27 -2.67
N THR A 667 16.90 2.86 -3.72
CA THR A 667 16.16 3.79 -4.57
C THR A 667 14.72 3.40 -4.85
N ASP A 668 14.32 2.17 -4.49
CA ASP A 668 12.92 1.79 -4.61
C ASP A 668 12.04 2.72 -3.75
N PRO A 669 10.97 3.32 -4.31
CA PRO A 669 10.21 4.36 -3.62
C PRO A 669 9.40 3.86 -2.42
N GLY A 670 9.16 2.55 -2.32
CA GLY A 670 8.44 1.91 -1.21
C GLY A 670 9.30 1.08 -0.31
N THR A 671 10.09 0.19 -0.90
CA THR A 671 10.74 -0.91 -0.18
C THR A 671 12.22 -0.69 0.09
N SER A 672 12.75 0.50 -0.24
CA SER A 672 14.16 0.82 0.00
C SER A 672 14.39 1.30 1.43
N ILE A 673 15.62 1.15 1.91
CA ILE A 673 16.04 1.73 3.19
C ILE A 673 15.86 3.26 3.16
N THR A 674 16.05 3.90 2.00
CA THR A 674 15.81 5.35 1.85
C THR A 674 14.34 5.69 2.02
N ALA A 675 13.43 4.88 1.45
CA ALA A 675 12.00 5.03 1.64
C ALA A 675 11.62 4.87 3.11
N GLY A 676 12.17 3.86 3.80
CA GLY A 676 11.96 3.66 5.23
C GLY A 676 12.35 4.85 6.11
N PHE A 677 13.46 5.53 5.81
CA PHE A 677 13.82 6.78 6.49
C PHE A 677 12.85 7.94 6.20
N LEU A 678 12.21 7.94 5.03
CA LEU A 678 11.24 8.96 4.64
C LEU A 678 9.88 8.68 5.26
N ASN A 679 9.43 7.42 5.29
CA ASN A 679 8.24 6.96 6.02
C ASN A 679 8.35 7.34 7.51
N ALA A 680 9.45 6.95 8.17
CA ALA A 680 9.72 7.33 9.56
C ALA A 680 9.72 8.86 9.80
N ARG A 681 10.13 9.67 8.81
CA ARG A 681 10.06 11.14 8.90
C ARG A 681 8.61 11.62 8.82
N ASP A 682 7.86 11.07 7.87
CA ASP A 682 6.49 11.45 7.53
C ASP A 682 5.54 11.05 8.66
N ASP A 683 5.68 9.84 9.19
CA ASP A 683 4.91 9.27 10.29
C ASP A 683 5.09 10.01 11.62
N LEU A 684 6.34 10.36 11.94
CA LEU A 684 6.61 11.21 13.09
C LEU A 684 6.00 12.61 12.92
N ALA A 685 5.87 13.14 11.70
CA ALA A 685 5.19 14.40 11.47
C ALA A 685 3.67 14.26 11.64
N VAL A 686 3.06 13.20 11.08
CA VAL A 686 1.63 12.86 11.27
C VAL A 686 1.27 12.76 12.75
N SER A 687 2.09 12.06 13.53
CA SER A 687 1.87 11.95 14.98
C SER A 687 1.92 13.30 15.70
N ILE A 688 2.79 14.23 15.26
CA ILE A 688 2.88 15.58 15.82
C ILE A 688 1.67 16.44 15.42
N PHE A 689 1.20 16.35 14.17
CA PHE A 689 0.00 17.04 13.72
C PHE A 689 -1.23 16.60 14.55
N ASN A 690 -1.22 15.34 15.00
CA ASN A 690 -2.23 14.74 15.85
C ASN A 690 -1.88 14.75 17.36
N ALA A 691 -0.90 15.57 17.78
CA ALA A 691 -0.41 15.61 19.17
C ALA A 691 -1.50 15.82 20.23
N GLY A 692 -2.55 16.58 19.91
CA GLY A 692 -3.67 16.85 20.82
C GLY A 692 -4.50 15.62 21.20
N SER A 693 -4.36 14.52 20.46
CA SER A 693 -5.00 13.23 20.74
C SER A 693 -4.21 12.37 21.74
N TYR A 694 -2.95 12.71 22.02
CA TYR A 694 -2.09 11.94 22.92
C TYR A 694 -2.17 12.47 24.35
N SER A 695 -2.39 11.56 25.31
CA SER A 695 -2.49 11.90 26.72
C SER A 695 -1.79 10.89 27.60
N ALA A 696 -1.31 11.32 28.77
CA ALA A 696 -0.60 10.42 29.67
C ALA A 696 -1.55 9.54 30.49
N PRO A 697 -1.13 8.31 30.85
CA PRO A 697 -1.92 7.42 31.71
C PRO A 697 -2.30 8.10 33.04
N GLY A 698 -3.60 8.25 33.31
CA GLY A 698 -4.12 8.84 34.55
C GLY A 698 -4.31 10.38 34.54
N GLY A 699 -4.06 11.05 33.42
CA GLY A 699 -4.27 12.50 33.24
C GLY A 699 -3.05 13.37 33.55
N ALA A 700 -2.86 14.38 32.70
CA ALA A 700 -1.83 15.43 32.71
C ALA A 700 -0.45 14.99 33.23
N ALA A 701 0.33 14.28 32.41
CA ALA A 701 1.78 14.23 32.63
C ALA A 701 2.36 15.64 32.53
N SER A 702 3.31 15.96 33.39
CA SER A 702 4.13 17.15 33.15
C SER A 702 5.01 16.90 31.91
N PHE A 703 5.38 17.98 31.21
CA PHE A 703 6.36 17.89 30.13
C PHE A 703 7.64 17.13 30.55
N SER A 704 8.09 17.30 31.80
CA SER A 704 9.23 16.55 32.34
C SER A 704 9.00 15.05 32.46
N ASP A 705 7.77 14.63 32.78
CA ASP A 705 7.41 13.21 32.85
C ASP A 705 7.37 12.61 31.45
N ALA A 706 6.78 13.33 30.48
CA ALA A 706 6.76 12.91 29.07
C ALA A 706 8.19 12.77 28.52
N VAL A 707 9.06 13.74 28.77
CA VAL A 707 10.49 13.67 28.37
C VAL A 707 11.22 12.52 29.06
N SER A 708 10.92 12.27 30.33
CA SER A 708 11.53 11.14 31.06
C SER A 708 11.06 9.80 30.51
N GLN A 709 9.79 9.68 30.13
CA GLN A 709 9.24 8.48 29.50
C GLN A 709 9.83 8.26 28.11
N LEU A 710 9.95 9.30 27.28
CA LEU A 710 10.64 9.22 25.99
C LEU A 710 12.11 8.82 26.18
N ALA A 711 12.82 9.41 27.15
CA ALA A 711 14.18 8.99 27.43
C ALA A 711 14.24 7.51 27.86
N GLN A 712 13.26 7.02 28.62
CA GLN A 712 13.19 5.62 29.03
C GLN A 712 12.80 4.65 27.92
N SER A 713 12.02 5.05 26.91
CA SER A 713 11.79 4.22 25.72
C SER A 713 13.04 4.20 24.84
N VAL A 714 13.71 5.34 24.70
CA VAL A 714 14.90 5.48 23.87
C VAL A 714 16.15 4.82 24.50
N ILE A 715 16.29 4.72 25.83
CA ILE A 715 17.51 4.18 26.49
C ILE A 715 17.74 2.67 26.25
N PRO A 716 16.73 1.79 26.34
CA PRO A 716 16.82 0.39 25.92
C PRO A 716 17.13 0.25 24.43
N ASP A 717 16.53 1.09 23.58
CA ASP A 717 16.66 1.02 22.12
C ASP A 717 17.95 1.68 21.59
N LEU A 718 18.54 2.60 22.37
CA LEU A 718 19.92 3.10 22.22
C LEU A 718 20.96 2.13 22.78
N ASN A 719 20.58 0.91 23.17
CA ASN A 719 21.51 -0.20 23.12
C ASN A 719 21.38 -0.85 21.73
N PRO A 720 22.05 -0.30 20.68
CA PRO A 720 22.07 -0.94 19.38
C PRO A 720 22.56 -2.39 19.50
N ALA A 721 23.27 -2.78 20.56
CA ALA A 721 23.67 -4.17 20.72
C ALA A 721 22.53 -5.18 20.96
N ALA A 722 21.27 -4.78 21.26
CA ALA A 722 20.16 -5.71 21.48
C ALA A 722 19.24 -5.84 20.24
N ALA A 723 18.71 -4.73 19.71
CA ALA A 723 18.03 -4.73 18.41
C ALA A 723 19.00 -5.11 17.28
N PHE A 724 20.25 -4.65 17.33
CA PHE A 724 21.29 -5.18 16.47
C PHE A 724 21.93 -6.47 17.00
N ALA A 725 21.55 -7.08 18.14
CA ALA A 725 22.08 -8.41 18.46
C ALA A 725 21.44 -9.44 17.53
N ASP A 726 20.12 -9.39 17.37
CA ASP A 726 19.42 -10.28 16.45
C ASP A 726 19.80 -9.94 15.01
N PHE A 727 19.95 -8.66 14.66
CA PHE A 727 20.53 -8.24 13.38
C PHE A 727 21.99 -8.67 13.16
N ASN A 728 22.88 -8.54 14.16
CA ASN A 728 24.28 -8.95 14.03
C ASN A 728 24.38 -10.47 14.00
N THR A 729 23.47 -11.17 14.68
CA THR A 729 23.36 -12.63 14.63
C THR A 729 22.88 -13.03 13.25
N LEU A 730 21.82 -12.41 12.73
CA LEU A 730 21.30 -12.61 11.37
C LEU A 730 22.35 -12.26 10.31
N SER A 731 22.96 -11.08 10.40
CA SER A 731 24.05 -10.64 9.53
C SER A 731 25.24 -11.59 9.62
N ALA A 732 25.59 -12.10 10.80
CA ALA A 732 26.65 -13.09 10.96
C ALA A 732 26.26 -14.47 10.43
N GLU A 733 25.00 -14.89 10.56
CA GLU A 733 24.46 -16.15 10.03
C GLU A 733 24.40 -16.11 8.50
N ILE A 734 23.85 -15.05 7.92
CA ILE A 734 23.85 -14.77 6.48
C ILE A 734 25.29 -14.65 5.99
N THR A 735 26.16 -13.88 6.66
CA THR A 735 27.58 -13.78 6.27
C THR A 735 28.29 -15.14 6.35
N ALA A 736 27.96 -15.97 7.35
CA ALA A 736 28.51 -17.31 7.49
C ALA A 736 27.98 -18.26 6.41
N GLN A 737 26.70 -18.16 6.04
CA GLN A 737 26.10 -18.91 4.94
C GLN A 737 26.70 -18.49 3.60
N ILE A 738 26.78 -17.18 3.31
CA ILE A 738 27.44 -16.63 2.12
C ILE A 738 28.91 -17.07 2.08
N ALA A 739 29.62 -17.07 3.21
CA ALA A 739 31.01 -17.54 3.27
C ALA A 739 31.14 -19.05 3.07
N ALA A 740 30.22 -19.84 3.63
CA ALA A 740 30.16 -21.30 3.47
C ALA A 740 29.85 -21.68 2.02
N GLN A 741 28.84 -21.03 1.42
CA GLN A 741 28.50 -21.15 0.00
C GLN A 741 29.67 -20.67 -0.87
N GLY A 742 30.30 -19.55 -0.55
CA GLY A 742 31.53 -19.06 -1.18
C GLY A 742 32.66 -20.09 -1.21
N ALA A 743 32.80 -20.86 -0.13
CA ALA A 743 33.76 -21.97 -0.04
C ALA A 743 33.36 -23.19 -0.89
N GLU A 744 32.07 -23.42 -1.15
CA GLU A 744 31.59 -24.44 -2.10
C GLU A 744 31.84 -24.05 -3.57
N ILE A 745 31.84 -22.75 -3.89
CA ILE A 745 32.03 -22.24 -5.27
C ILE A 745 33.52 -22.16 -5.64
N ALA A 746 34.40 -21.93 -4.68
CA ALA A 746 35.85 -21.77 -4.94
C ALA A 746 36.49 -22.94 -5.73
N PRO A 747 36.10 -24.22 -5.51
CA PRO A 747 36.50 -25.34 -6.38
C PRO A 747 35.90 -25.30 -7.78
N ILE A 748 34.64 -24.85 -7.94
CA ILE A 748 33.93 -24.76 -9.22
C ILE A 748 34.58 -23.70 -10.12
N ALA A 749 34.87 -22.52 -9.57
CA ALA A 749 35.61 -21.46 -10.26
C ALA A 749 37.04 -21.90 -10.66
N ALA A 750 37.64 -22.84 -9.91
CA ALA A 750 38.95 -23.41 -10.22
C ALA A 750 38.92 -24.48 -11.35
N THR A 751 37.74 -24.95 -11.76
CA THR A 751 37.55 -25.91 -12.85
C THR A 751 37.21 -25.28 -14.21
N LEU A 752 37.04 -23.95 -14.27
CA LEU A 752 36.78 -23.22 -15.51
C LEU A 752 37.93 -23.42 -16.51
N PRO A 753 37.64 -23.88 -17.75
CA PRO A 753 38.64 -23.91 -18.82
C PRO A 753 39.14 -22.49 -19.10
N LEU A 754 40.45 -22.27 -18.97
CA LEU A 754 41.10 -20.96 -19.23
C LEU A 754 40.89 -20.44 -20.65
N ASP A 755 40.44 -21.30 -21.57
CA ASP A 755 40.29 -21.02 -23.00
C ASP A 755 38.93 -20.38 -23.36
N LEU A 756 38.02 -20.25 -22.37
CA LEU A 756 36.67 -19.66 -22.52
C LEU A 756 36.50 -18.31 -21.82
N ILE A 757 37.56 -17.77 -21.21
CA ILE A 757 37.58 -16.43 -20.61
C ILE A 757 38.10 -15.46 -21.70
N PRO A 758 37.31 -14.47 -22.16
CA PRO A 758 37.75 -13.48 -23.15
C PRO A 758 39.00 -12.68 -22.73
#